data_AF-A0A7R9AN37-F1
#
_entry.id   AF-A0A7R9AN37-F1
#
_cell.length_a   1.000
_cell.length_b   1.000
_cell.length_c   1.000
_cell.angle_alpha   90.00
_cell.angle_beta   90.00
_cell.angle_gamma   90.00
#
_symmetry.space_group_name_H-M   'P 1'
#
loop_
_entity.id
_entity.type
_entity.pdbx_description
1 polymer ?
#
loop_
_entity_poly.entity_id
_entity_poly.type
_entity_poly.pdbx_seq_one_letter_code
_entity_poly.pdbx_strand_id
1 'polypeptide(L)'
;MCVFCWAQHALQHWGARMGLERRDDKVRERPVVLRKRRERIKSEANWPLFYYKFNQDHTLANLIWNHKTREELREGLENEIRAFNSDRDLSGNALIAWNHHEFEVQYQCLADEVCIGEYYLRLLLEKEDSLDSPIRRSYEFFNDLYHRFLLTMKPEMKCMCLQAMSIVYDRHHDDIGPFSDTKYIVSMLERCTDRMERDRLVQFIFKLILHRRNVKDIMDANGVRILVDLLTLAHLHTSRAVVPTQSNVIEAGPNMVRESEKEWHYGNSGERKGPVSFQEMRDLWASGALTLKTKCWAQGMDGWRTLQQVPQLKWCLLAKGTPVVNESDLATLVLNTLNAMCKYFPSRDPDDAIIRPLPRVKRLLSDSVCLPHLVQLLLTFDPVLVEKVATLLCEVLKDNPAVSTIYLTGVFYFILMYTGSNVLPIARFLQLTHTKQALKGTDTSDIMQRSVLGQLLPEAMVNYLENHGAEKFAQIYLGEFDTPEAIWNHEMRQVFDTNANREVGSAHRRVQSQATQQHSRVVKLLKDVLDAWTKEVEKKPPAMSIDDAYEDLNLRRGMQHEEATVRKAYYRLAQQFHPDKNPEGREKFEKVSRAYEFLCSRNLWTSQGPNPDNIVLILRTQSILFHRYSEGELSASSKPIEVGVQVCMHVTRCYSVAAQFQGCRDKMVEMPQLVKDLCHILYFKHLTRLCLVATECVSSLAVDSILQMQLLQAGCLWHLLLFMFSYDFTLEEGGVQRSEDANQQEVANRLAKLAVRACGRLGGYLTGDLESPNNPVAQDALNSLLTPYLARQLSLDKPEEILKILNSNCETPYLLWDNSTRAELSEYLEQQRHDKLFGETDPTYGTDFVYSIHSKELIVGGIFVRIYNEQPAYPIENAKGFTIDLLEFLASQSELLSGMSSVTLSTADNKQLQNIVMCLEALRNVIKNNAGTPNSRDKD
;
A
#
# COMPACT_ATOMS: atom_id res chain seq x y z
N MET A 1 -17.64 -35.53 50.57
CA MET A 1 -18.71 -36.21 51.35
C MET A 1 -18.04 -36.87 52.55
N CYS A 2 -18.37 -36.44 53.77
CA CYS A 2 -17.61 -36.72 54.99
C CYS A 2 -17.36 -38.22 55.26
N VAL A 3 -16.08 -38.60 55.29
CA VAL A 3 -15.52 -39.88 55.78
C VAL A 3 -15.90 -40.18 57.25
N PHE A 4 -16.46 -39.17 57.93
CA PHE A 4 -16.79 -39.14 59.35
C PHE A 4 -17.78 -40.19 59.86
N CYS A 5 -18.87 -40.44 59.14
CA CYS A 5 -19.81 -41.50 59.57
C CYS A 5 -19.34 -42.90 59.13
N TRP A 6 -18.32 -42.95 58.28
CA TRP A 6 -17.83 -44.14 57.59
C TRP A 6 -16.77 -44.87 58.40
N ALA A 7 -15.82 -44.15 59.00
CA ALA A 7 -14.74 -44.74 59.81
C ALA A 7 -15.27 -45.53 61.02
N GLN A 8 -16.30 -45.03 61.70
CA GLN A 8 -16.88 -45.68 62.89
C GLN A 8 -17.62 -46.99 62.56
N HIS A 9 -18.29 -47.07 61.41
CA HIS A 9 -18.95 -48.29 60.92
C HIS A 9 -17.95 -49.27 60.28
N ALA A 10 -16.95 -48.75 59.55
CA ALA A 10 -15.89 -49.55 58.94
C ALA A 10 -15.00 -50.23 59.99
N LEU A 11 -14.60 -49.52 61.05
CA LEU A 11 -13.82 -50.09 62.16
C LEU A 11 -14.62 -51.15 62.95
N GLN A 12 -15.93 -50.96 63.15
CA GLN A 12 -16.80 -51.95 63.82
C GLN A 12 -16.94 -53.26 63.02
N HIS A 13 -16.93 -53.19 61.69
CA HIS A 13 -17.08 -54.37 60.82
C HIS A 13 -15.72 -54.99 60.42
N TRP A 14 -14.64 -54.21 60.39
CA TRP A 14 -13.29 -54.69 60.11
C TRP A 14 -12.71 -55.49 61.29
N GLY A 15 -12.99 -55.05 62.52
CA GLY A 15 -12.69 -55.83 63.74
C GLY A 15 -13.39 -57.18 63.80
N ALA A 16 -14.55 -57.33 63.16
CA ALA A 16 -15.29 -58.61 63.08
C ALA A 16 -14.66 -59.62 62.09
N ARG A 17 -13.76 -59.18 61.20
CA ARG A 17 -13.12 -60.02 60.17
C ARG A 17 -11.68 -60.43 60.52
N MET A 18 -11.04 -59.74 61.47
CA MET A 18 -9.65 -59.98 61.89
C MET A 18 -9.49 -60.94 63.09
N GLY A 19 -10.57 -61.59 63.55
CA GLY A 19 -10.45 -62.70 64.52
C GLY A 19 -9.88 -62.33 65.89
N LEU A 20 -10.11 -61.12 66.40
CA LEU A 20 -9.82 -60.80 67.80
C LEU A 20 -10.90 -61.40 68.70
N GLU A 21 -10.60 -62.55 69.30
CA GLU A 21 -11.42 -63.20 70.31
C GLU A 21 -11.77 -62.23 71.45
N ARG A 22 -13.06 -62.02 71.69
CA ARG A 22 -13.54 -61.39 72.92
C ARG A 22 -13.33 -62.36 74.07
N ARG A 23 -12.37 -62.05 74.96
CA ARG A 23 -12.37 -62.60 76.33
C ARG A 23 -13.59 -62.06 77.07
N ASP A 24 -14.47 -62.97 77.47
CA ASP A 24 -15.55 -62.70 78.41
C ASP A 24 -14.99 -62.47 79.81
N ASP A 25 -15.01 -61.23 80.29
CA ASP A 25 -14.89 -60.93 81.72
C ASP A 25 -16.17 -60.27 82.23
N LYS A 26 -16.85 -61.00 83.13
CA LYS A 26 -18.02 -60.58 83.89
C LYS A 26 -17.67 -59.40 84.80
N VAL A 27 -18.31 -58.25 84.64
CA VAL A 27 -18.38 -57.22 85.70
C VAL A 27 -19.79 -56.64 85.86
N ARG A 28 -20.13 -56.49 87.13
CA ARG A 28 -21.41 -56.22 87.79
C ARG A 28 -22.11 -54.92 87.40
N GLU A 29 -23.44 -54.97 87.51
CA GLU A 29 -24.40 -53.86 87.40
C GLU A 29 -24.23 -52.78 88.50
N ARG A 30 -24.20 -51.51 88.08
CA ARG A 30 -24.53 -50.29 88.86
C ARG A 30 -24.97 -49.15 87.90
N PRO A 31 -25.69 -48.12 88.39
CA PRO A 31 -27.00 -47.76 87.87
C PRO A 31 -27.04 -46.85 86.64
N VAL A 32 -28.18 -46.97 85.98
CA VAL A 32 -28.62 -46.34 84.73
C VAL A 32 -28.56 -44.81 84.81
N VAL A 33 -27.60 -44.22 84.09
CA VAL A 33 -27.75 -42.88 83.51
C VAL A 33 -28.40 -43.08 82.14
N LEU A 34 -29.53 -42.42 81.90
CA LEU A 34 -30.30 -42.44 80.65
C LEU A 34 -29.43 -42.09 79.44
N ARG A 35 -28.79 -43.10 78.84
CA ARG A 35 -28.20 -43.00 77.50
C ARG A 35 -29.35 -42.78 76.52
N LYS A 36 -29.27 -41.71 75.72
CA LYS A 36 -30.14 -41.50 74.56
C LYS A 36 -30.26 -42.82 73.79
N ARG A 37 -31.51 -43.19 73.49
CA ARG A 37 -31.92 -44.38 72.74
C ARG A 37 -30.94 -44.60 71.57
N ARG A 38 -30.26 -45.75 71.54
CA ARG A 38 -29.49 -46.20 70.37
C ARG A 38 -30.49 -46.45 69.25
N GLU A 39 -30.78 -45.42 68.46
CA GLU A 39 -31.36 -45.61 67.14
C GLU A 39 -30.34 -46.43 66.35
N ARG A 40 -30.65 -47.70 66.10
CA ARG A 40 -29.96 -48.48 65.08
C ARG A 40 -30.34 -47.82 63.75
N ILE A 41 -29.56 -46.84 63.33
CA ILE A 41 -29.57 -46.36 61.96
C ILE A 41 -29.18 -47.57 61.12
N LYS A 42 -30.16 -48.22 60.50
CA LYS A 42 -29.89 -49.22 59.46
C LYS A 42 -29.22 -48.44 58.34
N SER A 43 -27.92 -48.67 58.15
CA SER A 43 -27.20 -48.03 57.07
C SER A 43 -27.80 -48.48 55.74
N GLU A 44 -28.39 -47.55 54.99
CA GLU A 44 -28.89 -47.77 53.62
C GLU A 44 -27.76 -47.90 52.59
N ALA A 45 -26.50 -47.76 53.02
CA ALA A 45 -25.34 -47.81 52.14
C ALA A 45 -25.00 -49.25 51.74
N ASN A 46 -24.62 -49.43 50.47
CA ASN A 46 -24.21 -50.71 49.91
C ASN A 46 -22.76 -51.06 50.32
N TRP A 47 -22.57 -51.43 51.58
CA TRP A 47 -21.26 -51.85 52.13
C TRP A 47 -20.61 -53.00 51.35
N PRO A 48 -21.33 -54.03 50.86
CA PRO A 48 -20.75 -55.06 50.02
C PRO A 48 -20.06 -54.49 48.76
N LEU A 49 -20.74 -53.59 48.05
CA LEU A 49 -20.17 -52.94 46.86
C LEU A 49 -18.98 -52.06 47.22
N PHE A 50 -19.06 -51.32 48.33
CA PHE A 50 -17.93 -50.53 48.79
C PHE A 50 -16.72 -51.42 49.06
N TYR A 51 -16.84 -52.47 49.87
CA TYR A 51 -15.68 -53.32 50.20
C TYR A 51 -15.12 -54.03 48.97
N TYR A 52 -15.99 -54.39 48.02
CA TYR A 52 -15.55 -54.87 46.72
C TYR A 52 -14.71 -53.82 45.99
N LYS A 53 -15.17 -52.58 45.90
CA LYS A 53 -14.43 -51.47 45.27
C LYS A 53 -13.18 -51.08 46.07
N PHE A 54 -13.23 -51.04 47.39
CA PHE A 54 -12.11 -50.69 48.27
C PHE A 54 -10.90 -51.62 48.11
N ASN A 55 -11.15 -52.88 47.77
CA ASN A 55 -10.09 -53.85 47.51
C ASN A 55 -9.52 -53.79 46.08
N GLN A 56 -10.07 -52.96 45.20
CA GLN A 56 -9.55 -52.70 43.86
C GLN A 56 -8.67 -51.46 43.84
N ASP A 57 -7.73 -51.40 42.89
CA ASP A 57 -7.00 -50.16 42.61
C ASP A 57 -7.85 -49.23 41.75
N HIS A 58 -7.86 -47.93 42.09
CA HIS A 58 -8.54 -46.88 41.34
C HIS A 58 -7.57 -45.76 40.99
N THR A 59 -7.63 -45.31 39.75
CA THR A 59 -6.87 -44.18 39.23
C THR A 59 -7.84 -43.19 38.56
N LEU A 60 -8.64 -42.50 39.37
CA LEU A 60 -9.61 -41.50 38.92
C LEU A 60 -9.06 -40.10 39.19
N ALA A 61 -9.54 -39.10 38.43
CA ALA A 61 -9.11 -37.72 38.61
C ALA A 61 -9.37 -37.19 40.03
N ASN A 62 -10.37 -37.71 40.74
CA ASN A 62 -10.68 -37.36 42.13
C ASN A 62 -10.29 -38.42 43.17
N LEU A 63 -9.64 -39.51 42.75
CA LEU A 63 -9.29 -40.62 43.65
C LEU A 63 -8.08 -41.40 43.13
N ILE A 64 -6.97 -41.31 43.86
CA ILE A 64 -5.85 -42.24 43.75
C ILE A 64 -5.96 -43.24 44.88
N TRP A 65 -6.24 -44.49 44.53
CA TRP A 65 -6.38 -45.57 45.51
C TRP A 65 -5.59 -46.78 45.04
N ASN A 66 -4.44 -47.03 45.65
CA ASN A 66 -3.54 -48.12 45.30
C ASN A 66 -3.09 -48.88 46.56
N HIS A 67 -2.18 -49.84 46.40
CA HIS A 67 -1.61 -50.57 47.55
C HIS A 67 -0.97 -49.63 48.58
N LYS A 68 -0.26 -48.58 48.15
CA LYS A 68 0.47 -47.67 49.04
C LYS A 68 -0.46 -46.75 49.82
N THR A 69 -1.47 -46.16 49.18
CA THR A 69 -2.49 -45.35 49.88
C THR A 69 -3.31 -46.20 50.86
N ARG A 70 -3.53 -47.49 50.54
CA ARG A 70 -4.16 -48.45 51.46
C ARG A 70 -3.31 -48.71 52.69
N GLU A 71 -2.00 -48.91 52.51
CA GLU A 71 -1.09 -49.15 53.61
C GLU A 71 -0.94 -47.89 54.49
N GLU A 72 -0.82 -46.69 53.89
CA GLU A 72 -0.75 -45.43 54.65
C GLU A 72 -2.04 -45.18 55.47
N LEU A 73 -3.23 -45.50 54.94
CA LEU A 73 -4.48 -45.45 55.72
C LEU A 73 -4.45 -46.46 56.88
N ARG A 74 -3.98 -47.67 56.61
CA ARG A 74 -3.88 -48.73 57.61
C ARG A 74 -2.94 -48.33 58.74
N GLU A 75 -1.73 -47.88 58.41
CA GLU A 75 -0.74 -47.41 59.38
C GLU A 75 -1.28 -46.22 60.18
N GLY A 76 -1.93 -45.25 59.53
CA GLY A 76 -2.57 -44.11 60.18
C GLY A 76 -3.62 -44.54 61.20
N LEU A 77 -4.51 -45.46 60.82
CA LEU A 77 -5.52 -46.02 61.72
C LEU A 77 -4.91 -46.85 62.85
N GLU A 78 -3.89 -47.68 62.58
CA GLU A 78 -3.22 -48.47 63.61
C GLU A 78 -2.52 -47.57 64.64
N ASN A 79 -1.87 -46.49 64.19
CA ASN A 79 -1.25 -45.51 65.07
C ASN A 79 -2.28 -44.74 65.91
N GLU A 80 -3.39 -44.32 65.30
CA GLU A 80 -4.49 -43.66 66.00
C GLU A 80 -5.14 -44.57 67.04
N ILE A 81 -5.35 -45.84 66.71
CA ILE A 81 -5.87 -46.85 67.66
C ILE A 81 -4.88 -47.06 68.81
N ARG A 82 -3.58 -47.10 68.55
CA ARG A 82 -2.55 -47.20 69.60
C ARG A 82 -2.57 -45.98 70.51
N ALA A 83 -2.63 -44.77 69.95
CA ALA A 83 -2.73 -43.51 70.71
C ALA A 83 -3.99 -43.49 71.57
N PHE A 84 -5.15 -43.80 70.97
CA PHE A 84 -6.43 -43.87 71.69
C PHE A 84 -6.42 -44.91 72.81
N ASN A 85 -5.82 -46.09 72.62
CA ASN A 85 -5.71 -47.10 73.67
C ASN A 85 -4.74 -46.68 74.78
N SER A 86 -3.64 -46.01 74.44
CA SER A 86 -2.70 -45.45 75.42
C SER A 86 -3.40 -44.42 76.31
N ASP A 87 -4.12 -43.48 75.74
CA ASP A 87 -4.89 -42.47 76.49
C ASP A 87 -6.06 -43.13 77.25
N ARG A 88 -6.71 -44.10 76.60
CA ARG A 88 -7.48 -45.25 77.15
C ARG A 88 -7.10 -45.52 78.59
N ASP A 89 -5.92 -46.14 78.68
CA ASP A 89 -5.41 -46.81 79.84
C ASP A 89 -4.85 -45.81 80.88
N LEU A 90 -4.43 -44.61 80.45
CA LEU A 90 -3.99 -43.50 81.30
C LEU A 90 -5.13 -42.77 82.03
N SER A 91 -6.36 -42.84 81.51
CA SER A 91 -7.50 -42.06 82.02
C SER A 91 -8.25 -42.64 83.22
N GLY A 92 -7.86 -43.84 83.67
CA GLY A 92 -8.49 -44.53 84.80
C GLY A 92 -9.98 -44.84 84.54
N ASN A 93 -10.88 -44.23 85.33
CA ASN A 93 -12.34 -44.45 85.23
C ASN A 93 -13.07 -43.41 84.34
N ALA A 94 -12.35 -42.48 83.72
CA ALA A 94 -12.96 -41.47 82.86
C ALA A 94 -13.45 -42.08 81.53
N LEU A 95 -14.61 -41.63 81.06
CA LEU A 95 -15.18 -42.10 79.80
C LEU A 95 -14.47 -41.39 78.62
N ILE A 96 -13.59 -42.09 77.90
CA ILE A 96 -12.93 -41.55 76.71
C ILE A 96 -13.74 -41.82 75.44
N ALA A 97 -13.87 -40.80 74.59
CA ALA A 97 -14.36 -40.90 73.22
C ALA A 97 -13.23 -40.64 72.21
N TRP A 98 -13.24 -41.32 71.07
CA TRP A 98 -12.26 -41.10 70.00
C TRP A 98 -12.46 -39.72 69.37
N ASN A 99 -11.39 -38.94 69.27
CA ASN A 99 -11.39 -37.65 68.57
C ASN A 99 -11.34 -37.82 67.05
N HIS A 100 -12.32 -38.54 66.51
CA HIS A 100 -12.48 -38.71 65.07
C HIS A 100 -12.55 -37.38 64.31
N HIS A 101 -12.96 -36.27 64.94
CA HIS A 101 -13.07 -34.92 64.34
C HIS A 101 -11.76 -34.38 63.78
N GLU A 102 -10.63 -34.82 64.34
CA GLU A 102 -9.30 -34.37 63.92
C GLU A 102 -8.52 -35.46 63.17
N PHE A 103 -9.03 -36.69 63.11
CA PHE A 103 -8.34 -37.78 62.45
C PHE A 103 -8.33 -37.57 60.93
N GLU A 104 -7.14 -37.32 60.40
CA GLU A 104 -6.85 -37.23 58.97
C GLU A 104 -5.56 -37.99 58.68
N VAL A 105 -5.53 -38.73 57.57
CA VAL A 105 -4.32 -39.42 57.12
C VAL A 105 -3.58 -38.53 56.12
N GLN A 106 -2.33 -38.19 56.45
CA GLN A 106 -1.45 -37.50 55.53
C GLN A 106 -0.79 -38.49 54.58
N TYR A 107 -1.28 -38.57 53.35
CA TYR A 107 -0.77 -39.46 52.33
C TYR A 107 0.54 -38.95 51.73
N GLN A 108 1.68 -39.38 52.28
CA GLN A 108 3.01 -38.98 51.81
C GLN A 108 3.27 -39.45 50.37
N CYS A 109 2.68 -40.58 49.95
CA CYS A 109 2.79 -41.04 48.58
C CYS A 109 2.14 -40.12 47.54
N LEU A 110 1.29 -39.18 47.96
CA LEU A 110 0.59 -38.24 47.09
C LEU A 110 1.15 -36.81 47.20
N ALA A 111 2.20 -36.58 48.00
CA ALA A 111 2.74 -35.24 48.24
C ALA A 111 3.26 -34.54 46.97
N ASP A 112 3.76 -35.32 46.01
CA ASP A 112 4.26 -34.81 44.72
C ASP A 112 3.16 -34.61 43.66
N GLU A 113 1.93 -35.09 43.93
CA GLU A 113 0.82 -34.93 43.00
C GLU A 113 0.19 -33.54 43.11
N VAL A 114 0.00 -32.88 41.98
CA VAL A 114 -0.69 -31.59 41.94
C VAL A 114 -2.18 -31.81 42.15
N CYS A 115 -2.66 -31.52 43.36
CA CYS A 115 -4.08 -31.51 43.70
C CYS A 115 -4.64 -30.07 43.71
N ILE A 116 -5.75 -29.84 43.03
CA ILE A 116 -6.52 -28.58 43.05
C ILE A 116 -7.97 -28.95 43.36
N GLY A 117 -8.54 -28.34 44.40
CA GLY A 117 -9.85 -28.77 44.92
C GLY A 117 -9.81 -30.23 45.35
N GLU A 118 -10.74 -31.05 44.82
CA GLU A 118 -10.79 -32.49 45.03
C GLU A 118 -10.13 -33.31 43.90
N TYR A 119 -9.35 -32.69 43.01
CA TYR A 119 -8.88 -33.32 41.76
C TYR A 119 -7.36 -33.29 41.59
N TYR A 120 -6.79 -34.43 41.19
CA TYR A 120 -5.40 -34.61 40.78
C TYR A 120 -5.24 -34.26 39.30
N LEU A 121 -4.46 -33.22 39.04
CA LEU A 121 -4.37 -32.60 37.71
C LEU A 121 -3.78 -33.56 36.67
N ARG A 122 -2.75 -34.33 37.03
CA ARG A 122 -2.11 -35.30 36.14
C ARG A 122 -3.11 -36.30 35.56
N LEU A 123 -3.93 -36.90 36.42
CA LEU A 123 -4.94 -37.88 36.00
C LEU A 123 -6.10 -37.26 35.21
N LEU A 124 -6.41 -35.98 35.46
CA LEU A 124 -7.37 -35.24 34.66
C LEU A 124 -6.85 -35.00 33.23
N LEU A 125 -5.56 -34.67 33.10
CA LEU A 125 -4.91 -34.39 31.82
C LEU A 125 -4.64 -35.66 31.00
N GLU A 126 -4.39 -36.81 31.64
CA GLU A 126 -4.16 -38.10 30.96
C GLU A 126 -5.44 -38.73 30.36
N LYS A 127 -6.65 -38.33 30.83
CA LYS A 127 -7.95 -38.93 30.45
C LYS A 127 -8.84 -37.95 29.68
N GLU A 128 -8.37 -37.47 28.53
CA GLU A 128 -9.13 -36.55 27.66
C GLU A 128 -10.43 -37.17 27.09
N ASP A 129 -10.58 -38.50 27.02
CA ASP A 129 -11.67 -39.17 26.27
C ASP A 129 -12.72 -39.94 27.10
N SER A 130 -12.72 -39.89 28.44
CA SER A 130 -13.73 -40.63 29.22
C SER A 130 -15.07 -39.88 29.30
N LEU A 131 -16.12 -40.45 28.69
CA LEU A 131 -17.53 -39.97 28.74
C LEU A 131 -18.07 -39.82 30.17
N ASP A 132 -17.52 -40.57 31.13
CA ASP A 132 -17.92 -40.56 32.53
C ASP A 132 -17.02 -39.57 33.30
N SER A 133 -17.34 -38.27 33.24
CA SER A 133 -16.55 -37.25 33.92
C SER A 133 -16.86 -37.25 35.43
N PRO A 134 -15.88 -37.54 36.31
CA PRO A 134 -16.09 -37.53 37.76
C PRO A 134 -16.12 -36.09 38.34
N ILE A 135 -16.18 -35.07 37.48
CA ILE A 135 -16.18 -33.66 37.89
C ILE A 135 -17.55 -33.31 38.47
N ARG A 136 -17.57 -32.96 39.76
CA ARG A 136 -18.74 -32.52 40.52
C ARG A 136 -18.52 -31.05 40.86
N ARG A 137 -19.59 -30.24 40.84
CA ARG A 137 -19.53 -28.78 41.05
C ARG A 137 -18.54 -28.11 40.09
N SER A 138 -18.80 -28.26 38.79
CA SER A 138 -17.88 -27.85 37.72
C SER A 138 -17.48 -26.37 37.82
N TYR A 139 -18.42 -25.49 38.23
CA TYR A 139 -18.18 -24.07 38.47
C TYR A 139 -17.18 -23.79 39.59
N GLU A 140 -17.31 -24.47 40.75
CA GLU A 140 -16.37 -24.33 41.88
C GLU A 140 -14.97 -24.77 41.46
N PHE A 141 -14.86 -25.96 40.85
CA PHE A 141 -13.58 -26.50 40.43
C PHE A 141 -12.91 -25.65 39.34
N PHE A 142 -13.68 -25.13 38.38
CA PHE A 142 -13.17 -24.22 37.36
C PHE A 142 -12.61 -22.93 37.98
N ASN A 143 -13.28 -22.36 38.99
CA ASN A 143 -12.78 -21.20 39.72
C ASN A 143 -11.52 -21.53 40.53
N ASP A 144 -11.44 -22.69 41.17
CA ASP A 144 -10.23 -23.13 41.89
C ASP A 144 -9.03 -23.24 40.95
N LEU A 145 -9.23 -23.79 39.75
CA LEU A 145 -8.22 -23.84 38.69
C LEU A 145 -7.80 -22.43 38.26
N TYR A 146 -8.77 -21.52 38.08
CA TYR A 146 -8.48 -20.14 37.70
C TYR A 146 -7.74 -19.37 38.80
N HIS A 147 -8.13 -19.53 40.06
CA HIS A 147 -7.44 -18.95 41.20
C HIS A 147 -5.99 -19.45 41.29
N ARG A 148 -5.77 -20.77 41.13
CA ARG A 148 -4.41 -21.33 41.10
C ARG A 148 -3.58 -20.79 39.95
N PHE A 149 -4.20 -20.62 38.77
CA PHE A 149 -3.59 -20.03 37.59
C PHE A 149 -3.15 -18.57 37.82
N LEU A 150 -3.95 -17.76 38.53
CA LEU A 150 -3.60 -16.37 38.84
C LEU A 150 -2.46 -16.25 39.86
N LEU A 151 -2.36 -17.19 40.79
CA LEU A 151 -1.38 -17.17 41.89
C LEU A 151 -0.02 -17.74 41.51
N THR A 152 0.06 -18.62 40.51
CA THR A 152 1.31 -19.29 40.13
C THR A 152 2.20 -18.42 39.23
N MET A 153 3.48 -18.30 39.60
CA MET A 153 4.51 -17.68 38.77
C MET A 153 5.28 -18.68 37.91
N LYS A 154 5.08 -19.99 38.13
CA LYS A 154 5.75 -21.06 37.37
C LYS A 154 5.03 -21.28 36.03
N PRO A 155 5.69 -21.10 34.87
CA PRO A 155 5.06 -21.24 33.54
C PRO A 155 4.41 -22.62 33.33
N GLU A 156 5.06 -23.69 33.78
CA GLU A 156 4.58 -25.06 33.59
C GLU A 156 3.26 -25.28 34.34
N MET A 157 3.20 -24.82 35.60
CA MET A 157 1.97 -24.87 36.40
C MET A 157 0.85 -24.04 35.77
N LYS A 158 1.19 -22.86 35.24
CA LYS A 158 0.23 -21.96 34.58
C LYS A 158 -0.37 -22.62 33.33
N CYS A 159 0.48 -23.23 32.50
CA CYS A 159 0.08 -23.97 31.31
C CYS A 159 -0.76 -25.21 31.64
N MET A 160 -0.42 -25.95 32.70
CA MET A 160 -1.22 -27.08 33.17
C MET A 160 -2.60 -26.63 33.67
N CYS A 161 -2.69 -25.53 34.41
CA CYS A 161 -3.98 -24.97 34.83
C CYS A 161 -4.81 -24.54 33.61
N LEU A 162 -4.23 -23.87 32.62
CA LEU A 162 -4.93 -23.50 31.37
C LEU A 162 -5.44 -24.72 30.60
N GLN A 163 -4.64 -25.79 30.51
CA GLN A 163 -5.09 -27.03 29.86
C GLN A 163 -6.27 -27.64 30.63
N ALA A 164 -6.17 -27.75 31.95
CA ALA A 164 -7.25 -28.29 32.78
C ALA A 164 -8.53 -27.42 32.67
N MET A 165 -8.39 -26.09 32.72
CA MET A 165 -9.51 -25.16 32.50
C MET A 165 -10.15 -25.37 31.13
N SER A 166 -9.34 -25.61 30.08
CA SER A 166 -9.85 -25.90 28.74
C SER A 166 -10.68 -27.18 28.69
N ILE A 167 -10.20 -28.26 29.32
CA ILE A 167 -10.91 -29.55 29.39
C ILE A 167 -12.22 -29.41 30.18
N VAL A 168 -12.17 -28.73 31.33
CA VAL A 168 -13.33 -28.54 32.20
C VAL A 168 -14.39 -27.67 31.49
N TYR A 169 -13.97 -26.58 30.86
CA TYR A 169 -14.88 -25.69 30.13
C TYR A 169 -15.50 -26.39 28.91
N ASP A 170 -14.71 -27.15 28.14
CA ASP A 170 -15.21 -27.90 26.98
C ASP A 170 -16.39 -28.81 27.36
N ARG A 171 -16.26 -29.52 28.48
CA ARG A 171 -17.27 -30.49 28.95
C ARG A 171 -18.44 -29.85 29.71
N HIS A 172 -18.23 -28.71 30.38
CA HIS A 172 -19.18 -28.15 31.35
C HIS A 172 -19.49 -26.65 31.14
N HIS A 173 -19.26 -26.09 29.94
CA HIS A 173 -19.50 -24.67 29.66
C HIS A 173 -20.95 -24.22 29.91
N ASP A 174 -21.94 -25.11 29.79
CA ASP A 174 -23.34 -24.80 30.08
C ASP A 174 -23.60 -24.55 31.58
N ASP A 175 -22.96 -25.34 32.46
CA ASP A 175 -23.05 -25.19 33.92
C ASP A 175 -22.20 -24.01 34.41
N ILE A 176 -21.00 -23.83 33.83
CA ILE A 176 -20.08 -22.75 34.18
C ILE A 176 -20.59 -21.39 33.68
N GLY A 177 -21.20 -21.37 32.49
CA GLY A 177 -21.67 -20.16 31.84
C GLY A 177 -20.55 -19.26 31.27
N PRO A 178 -20.82 -17.97 31.06
CA PRO A 178 -19.85 -17.03 30.49
C PRO A 178 -18.69 -16.75 31.45
N PHE A 179 -17.48 -16.69 30.92
CA PHE A 179 -16.29 -16.43 31.70
C PHE A 179 -16.01 -14.92 31.79
N SER A 180 -16.10 -14.36 33.01
CA SER A 180 -15.93 -12.92 33.28
C SER A 180 -14.62 -12.35 32.78
N ASP A 181 -13.54 -13.13 32.88
CA ASP A 181 -12.18 -12.67 32.62
C ASP A 181 -11.70 -13.03 31.19
N THR A 182 -12.63 -13.28 30.27
CA THR A 182 -12.33 -13.52 28.86
C THR A 182 -11.44 -12.42 28.26
N LYS A 183 -11.70 -11.14 28.59
CA LYS A 183 -10.89 -10.00 28.12
C LYS A 183 -9.46 -10.04 28.67
N TYR A 184 -9.30 -10.49 29.91
CA TYR A 184 -7.99 -10.65 30.54
C TYR A 184 -7.17 -11.75 29.86
N ILE A 185 -7.79 -12.89 29.53
CA ILE A 185 -7.13 -13.98 28.77
C ILE A 185 -6.65 -13.50 27.40
N VAL A 186 -7.46 -12.73 26.67
CA VAL A 186 -7.06 -12.13 25.38
C VAL A 186 -5.90 -11.15 25.54
N SER A 187 -5.94 -10.29 26.57
CA SER A 187 -4.82 -9.38 26.86
C SER A 187 -3.55 -10.13 27.27
N MET A 188 -3.70 -11.26 27.96
CA MET A 188 -2.57 -12.12 28.29
C MET A 188 -1.94 -12.72 27.03
N LEU A 189 -2.74 -13.15 26.04
CA LEU A 189 -2.24 -13.63 24.74
C LEU A 189 -1.47 -12.55 23.98
N GLU A 190 -1.97 -11.32 23.97
CA GLU A 190 -1.29 -10.18 23.34
C GLU A 190 0.10 -9.93 23.93
N ARG A 191 0.22 -10.00 25.27
CA ARG A 191 1.47 -9.73 26.00
C ARG A 191 2.42 -10.94 26.09
N CYS A 192 1.90 -12.15 25.87
CA CYS A 192 2.64 -13.40 25.97
C CYS A 192 3.85 -13.44 25.05
N THR A 193 4.98 -13.93 25.55
CA THR A 193 6.21 -14.20 24.77
C THR A 193 6.68 -15.66 24.92
N ASP A 194 5.98 -16.49 25.69
CA ASP A 194 6.28 -17.92 25.77
C ASP A 194 5.42 -18.71 24.77
N ARG A 195 6.03 -19.64 24.04
CA ARG A 195 5.35 -20.42 22.99
C ARG A 195 4.37 -21.44 23.58
N MET A 196 4.70 -22.06 24.72
CA MET A 196 3.81 -23.01 25.37
C MET A 196 2.57 -22.28 25.92
N GLU A 197 2.76 -21.16 26.61
CA GLU A 197 1.68 -20.35 27.14
C GLU A 197 0.77 -19.81 26.02
N ARG A 198 1.35 -19.34 24.90
CA ARG A 198 0.60 -18.93 23.70
C ARG A 198 -0.35 -20.04 23.24
N ASP A 199 0.16 -21.25 23.07
CA ASP A 199 -0.62 -22.35 22.51
C ASP A 199 -1.76 -22.74 23.45
N ARG A 200 -1.49 -22.80 24.76
CA ARG A 200 -2.52 -23.08 25.78
C ARG A 200 -3.58 -21.99 25.87
N LEU A 201 -3.19 -20.73 25.73
CA LEU A 201 -4.11 -19.60 25.67
C LEU A 201 -5.03 -19.68 24.44
N VAL A 202 -4.49 -19.99 23.26
CA VAL A 202 -5.29 -20.12 22.04
C VAL A 202 -6.24 -21.32 22.13
N GLN A 203 -5.79 -22.45 22.67
CA GLN A 203 -6.64 -23.61 22.98
C GLN A 203 -7.77 -23.24 23.93
N PHE A 204 -7.48 -22.50 24.99
CA PHE A 204 -8.50 -22.08 25.95
C PHE A 204 -9.49 -21.09 25.33
N ILE A 205 -9.02 -20.11 24.55
CA ILE A 205 -9.89 -19.19 23.80
C ILE A 205 -10.82 -19.96 22.86
N PHE A 206 -10.31 -20.99 22.17
CA PHE A 206 -11.14 -21.85 21.32
C PHE A 206 -12.24 -22.58 22.11
N LYS A 207 -12.02 -22.94 23.37
CA LYS A 207 -13.08 -23.48 24.24
C LYS A 207 -14.02 -22.39 24.78
N LEU A 208 -13.52 -21.19 25.07
CA LEU A 208 -14.36 -20.08 25.53
C LEU A 208 -15.43 -19.68 24.51
N ILE A 209 -15.18 -19.81 23.20
CA ILE A 209 -16.19 -19.47 22.18
C ILE A 209 -17.41 -20.39 22.18
N LEU A 210 -17.38 -21.52 22.90
CA LEU A 210 -18.56 -22.38 23.09
C LEU A 210 -19.73 -21.60 23.70
N HIS A 211 -19.45 -20.56 24.49
CA HIS A 211 -20.48 -19.67 25.01
C HIS A 211 -20.48 -18.31 24.28
N ARG A 212 -21.63 -17.95 23.67
CA ARG A 212 -21.80 -16.77 22.81
C ARG A 212 -21.36 -15.43 23.44
N ARG A 213 -21.53 -15.23 24.75
CA ARG A 213 -21.14 -13.99 25.43
C ARG A 213 -19.62 -13.77 25.39
N ASN A 214 -18.82 -14.83 25.55
CA ASN A 214 -17.37 -14.74 25.51
C ASN A 214 -16.88 -14.30 24.13
N VAL A 215 -17.59 -14.67 23.05
CA VAL A 215 -17.26 -14.22 21.68
C VAL A 215 -17.34 -12.70 21.56
N LYS A 216 -18.33 -12.06 22.21
CA LYS A 216 -18.39 -10.59 22.28
C LYS A 216 -17.21 -10.02 23.05
N ASP A 217 -16.87 -10.61 24.19
CA ASP A 217 -15.75 -10.16 25.01
C ASP A 217 -14.40 -10.28 24.28
N ILE A 218 -14.20 -11.35 23.50
CA ILE A 218 -13.03 -11.52 22.63
C ILE A 218 -12.96 -10.41 21.57
N MET A 219 -14.08 -10.08 20.92
CA MET A 219 -14.12 -8.97 19.94
C MET A 219 -13.86 -7.62 20.59
N ASP A 220 -14.37 -7.38 21.80
CA ASP A 220 -14.15 -6.14 22.56
C ASP A 220 -12.69 -5.97 22.97
N ALA A 221 -11.99 -7.07 23.26
CA ALA A 221 -10.57 -7.08 23.61
C ALA A 221 -9.63 -7.14 22.39
N ASN A 222 -10.11 -6.80 21.18
CA ASN A 222 -9.34 -6.85 19.93
C ASN A 222 -8.80 -8.26 19.56
N GLY A 223 -9.43 -9.32 20.11
CA GLY A 223 -8.98 -10.71 19.95
C GLY A 223 -8.98 -11.19 18.50
N VAL A 224 -9.88 -10.69 17.65
CA VAL A 224 -9.91 -11.05 16.21
C VAL A 224 -8.59 -10.68 15.53
N ARG A 225 -8.08 -9.46 15.78
CA ARG A 225 -6.81 -9.01 15.19
C ARG A 225 -5.63 -9.80 15.75
N ILE A 226 -5.60 -10.03 17.06
CA ILE A 226 -4.54 -10.81 17.72
C ILE A 226 -4.48 -12.24 17.15
N LEU A 227 -5.65 -12.86 16.94
CA LEU A 227 -5.75 -14.17 16.32
C LEU A 227 -5.25 -14.15 14.87
N VAL A 228 -5.65 -13.17 14.05
CA VAL A 228 -5.15 -13.03 12.67
C VAL A 228 -3.64 -12.78 12.62
N ASP A 229 -3.09 -12.01 13.55
CA ASP A 229 -1.64 -11.78 13.66
C ASP A 229 -0.87 -13.10 13.88
N LEU A 230 -1.44 -14.05 14.64
CA LEU A 230 -0.84 -15.38 14.86
C LEU A 230 -0.88 -16.26 13.60
N LEU A 231 -1.81 -16.03 12.67
CA LEU A 231 -1.88 -16.79 11.42
C LEU A 231 -0.65 -16.57 10.53
N THR A 232 0.00 -15.41 10.65
CA THR A 232 1.23 -15.11 9.90
C THR A 232 2.36 -16.10 10.18
N LEU A 233 2.34 -16.78 11.33
CA LEU A 233 3.31 -17.80 11.70
C LEU A 233 3.23 -19.07 10.87
N ALA A 234 2.09 -19.32 10.20
CA ALA A 234 1.91 -20.50 9.34
C ALA A 234 2.94 -20.60 8.20
N HIS A 235 3.48 -19.47 7.76
CA HIS A 235 4.53 -19.38 6.73
C HIS A 235 5.93 -19.74 7.25
N LEU A 236 6.09 -19.92 8.57
CA LEU A 236 7.37 -20.31 9.16
C LEU A 236 7.54 -21.83 9.32
N HIS A 237 6.53 -22.61 8.92
CA HIS A 237 6.55 -24.06 9.11
C HIS A 237 7.53 -24.75 8.15
N THR A 238 8.62 -25.29 8.69
CA THR A 238 9.74 -25.83 7.88
C THR A 238 9.58 -27.28 7.42
N SER A 239 8.62 -28.04 7.97
CA SER A 239 8.44 -29.48 7.67
C SER A 239 7.59 -29.77 6.43
N ARG A 240 7.06 -28.73 5.76
CA ARG A 240 6.19 -28.91 4.59
C ARG A 240 6.99 -29.29 3.35
N ALA A 241 6.39 -30.12 2.49
CA ALA A 241 6.96 -30.43 1.19
C ALA A 241 6.98 -29.16 0.33
N VAL A 242 8.18 -28.69 0.01
CA VAL A 242 8.38 -27.48 -0.81
C VAL A 242 7.94 -27.77 -2.24
N VAL A 243 6.88 -27.11 -2.71
CA VAL A 243 6.53 -27.14 -4.14
C VAL A 243 7.55 -26.28 -4.88
N PRO A 244 8.19 -26.73 -5.98
CA PRO A 244 9.27 -25.99 -6.67
C PRO A 244 8.95 -24.53 -7.05
N THR A 245 7.66 -24.19 -7.12
CA THR A 245 7.14 -22.86 -7.45
C THR A 245 7.02 -21.90 -6.26
N GLN A 246 7.35 -22.31 -5.01
CA GLN A 246 7.35 -21.48 -3.79
C GLN A 246 8.43 -20.36 -3.75
N SER A 247 9.08 -20.08 -4.88
CA SER A 247 10.30 -19.27 -5.00
C SER A 247 10.24 -17.82 -4.48
N ASN A 248 9.06 -17.29 -4.10
CA ASN A 248 8.90 -15.88 -3.74
C ASN A 248 8.19 -15.62 -2.40
N VAL A 249 7.79 -16.63 -1.62
CA VAL A 249 7.07 -16.39 -0.36
C VAL A 249 8.03 -16.60 0.81
N ILE A 250 7.90 -15.80 1.87
CA ILE A 250 8.69 -15.87 3.10
C ILE A 250 8.67 -17.32 3.64
N GLU A 251 9.66 -18.14 3.29
CA GLU A 251 9.82 -19.50 3.82
C GLU A 251 11.28 -19.86 4.08
N ALA A 252 11.45 -20.51 5.23
CA ALA A 252 12.69 -21.08 5.74
C ALA A 252 12.92 -22.49 5.17
N GLY A 253 13.45 -22.56 3.96
CA GLY A 253 14.13 -23.77 3.49
C GLY A 253 15.56 -23.82 4.08
N PRO A 254 16.03 -24.94 4.66
CA PRO A 254 17.35 -25.01 5.29
C PRO A 254 18.52 -24.79 4.32
N ASN A 255 18.31 -24.94 3.00
CA ASN A 255 19.35 -24.86 1.97
C ASN A 255 19.11 -23.79 0.90
N MET A 256 18.11 -22.92 1.03
CA MET A 256 17.89 -21.80 0.10
C MET A 256 18.27 -20.47 0.75
N VAL A 257 19.58 -20.22 0.88
CA VAL A 257 20.09 -18.87 1.13
C VAL A 257 20.02 -18.09 -0.19
N ARG A 258 18.82 -17.65 -0.59
CA ARG A 258 18.69 -16.53 -1.53
C ARG A 258 19.03 -15.25 -0.76
N GLU A 259 19.60 -14.25 -1.45
CA GLU A 259 19.77 -12.91 -0.90
C GLU A 259 18.43 -12.44 -0.31
N SER A 260 18.31 -12.51 1.01
CA SER A 260 17.11 -12.13 1.73
C SER A 260 16.83 -10.65 1.45
N GLU A 261 15.68 -10.33 0.87
CA GLU A 261 15.31 -8.96 0.57
C GLU A 261 15.41 -8.09 1.83
N LYS A 262 15.99 -6.90 1.67
CA LYS A 262 16.17 -5.94 2.75
C LYS A 262 14.86 -5.18 2.91
N GLU A 263 14.04 -5.60 3.86
CA GLU A 263 12.68 -5.09 4.05
C GLU A 263 12.52 -4.26 5.34
N TRP A 264 13.35 -4.50 6.34
CA TRP A 264 13.16 -3.97 7.69
C TRP A 264 13.95 -2.69 7.91
N HIS A 265 13.27 -1.66 8.38
CA HIS A 265 13.89 -0.48 8.97
C HIS A 265 13.73 -0.51 10.48
N TYR A 266 14.74 -0.05 11.20
CA TYR A 266 14.71 0.04 12.66
C TYR A 266 15.29 1.37 13.14
N GLY A 267 14.88 1.84 14.31
CA GLY A 267 15.34 3.12 14.82
C GLY A 267 14.69 3.54 16.12
N ASN A 268 15.35 4.47 16.83
CA ASN A 268 14.81 5.11 18.03
C ASN A 268 14.77 6.62 17.80
N SER A 269 13.64 7.26 18.15
CA SER A 269 13.46 8.71 18.22
C SER A 269 14.15 9.55 17.13
N GLY A 270 13.70 9.41 15.88
CA GLY A 270 14.09 10.28 14.75
C GLY A 270 15.18 9.72 13.83
N GLU A 271 15.93 8.70 14.27
CA GLU A 271 16.94 8.04 13.45
C GLU A 271 16.34 6.82 12.73
N ARG A 272 16.47 6.75 11.38
CA ARG A 272 16.02 5.59 10.57
C ARG A 272 17.24 4.82 10.06
N LYS A 273 17.42 3.57 10.51
CA LYS A 273 18.43 2.62 10.03
C LYS A 273 17.80 1.55 9.16
N GLY A 274 18.58 0.98 8.24
CA GLY A 274 18.11 0.01 7.23
C GLY A 274 17.93 0.64 5.83
N PRO A 275 17.45 -0.15 4.84
CA PRO A 275 16.77 -1.42 5.02
C PRO A 275 17.75 -2.56 5.35
N VAL A 276 17.32 -3.49 6.21
CA VAL A 276 18.05 -4.70 6.57
C VAL A 276 17.17 -5.93 6.33
N SER A 277 17.81 -7.07 6.10
CA SER A 277 17.10 -8.34 5.95
C SER A 277 16.63 -8.89 7.29
N PHE A 278 15.74 -9.87 7.25
CA PHE A 278 15.30 -10.57 8.47
C PHE A 278 16.45 -11.27 9.20
N GLN A 279 17.43 -11.80 8.45
CA GLN A 279 18.62 -12.42 9.05
C GLN A 279 19.51 -11.37 9.74
N GLU A 280 19.73 -10.21 9.09
CA GLU A 280 20.44 -9.08 9.71
C GLU A 280 19.70 -8.59 10.98
N MET A 281 18.36 -8.57 10.99
CA MET A 281 17.57 -8.27 12.19
C MET A 281 17.80 -9.30 13.33
N ARG A 282 17.95 -10.59 13.01
CA ARG A 282 18.32 -11.63 14.01
C ARG A 282 19.70 -11.36 14.59
N ASP A 283 20.67 -11.01 13.76
CA ASP A 283 22.05 -10.76 14.19
C ASP A 283 22.14 -9.48 15.05
N LEU A 284 21.38 -8.44 14.69
CA LEU A 284 21.25 -7.21 15.50
C LEU A 284 20.55 -7.45 16.84
N TRP A 285 19.62 -8.40 16.90
CA TRP A 285 19.02 -8.83 18.16
C TRP A 285 20.02 -9.63 19.02
N ALA A 286 20.74 -10.57 18.41
CA ALA A 286 21.73 -11.40 19.11
C ALA A 286 22.90 -10.57 19.66
N SER A 287 23.30 -9.51 18.97
CA SER A 287 24.33 -8.55 19.41
C SER A 287 23.83 -7.52 20.45
N GLY A 288 22.53 -7.51 20.76
CA GLY A 288 21.93 -6.57 21.72
C GLY A 288 21.70 -5.15 21.18
N ALA A 289 21.90 -4.91 19.87
CA ALA A 289 21.65 -3.62 19.23
C ALA A 289 20.15 -3.30 19.11
N LEU A 290 19.31 -4.33 19.02
CA LEU A 290 17.85 -4.21 19.08
C LEU A 290 17.34 -4.48 20.50
N THR A 291 16.37 -3.67 20.92
CA THR A 291 15.68 -3.83 22.21
C THR A 291 14.18 -4.01 21.99
N LEU A 292 13.46 -4.46 23.00
CA LEU A 292 12.00 -4.61 22.96
C LEU A 292 11.26 -3.33 22.53
N LYS A 293 11.84 -2.17 22.86
CA LYS A 293 11.29 -0.84 22.57
C LYS A 293 11.71 -0.28 21.22
N THR A 294 12.66 -0.91 20.53
CA THR A 294 13.15 -0.44 19.24
C THR A 294 12.00 -0.38 18.25
N LYS A 295 11.81 0.76 17.58
CA LYS A 295 10.76 0.88 16.57
C LYS A 295 11.24 0.23 15.28
N CYS A 296 10.39 -0.62 14.72
CA CYS A 296 10.59 -1.31 13.47
C CYS A 296 9.47 -0.91 12.49
N TRP A 297 9.82 -0.86 11.21
CA TRP A 297 8.89 -0.61 10.13
C TRP A 297 9.32 -1.38 8.88
N ALA A 298 8.37 -1.97 8.19
CA ALA A 298 8.54 -2.58 6.88
C ALA A 298 7.48 -2.02 5.93
N GLN A 299 7.76 -2.09 4.63
CA GLN A 299 6.82 -1.67 3.60
C GLN A 299 5.50 -2.46 3.73
N GLY A 300 4.36 -1.76 3.78
CA GLY A 300 3.04 -2.36 4.02
C GLY A 300 2.54 -2.26 5.47
N MET A 301 3.35 -1.76 6.42
CA MET A 301 2.88 -1.44 7.77
C MET A 301 2.29 -0.02 7.84
N ASP A 302 1.18 0.15 8.57
CA ASP A 302 0.50 1.45 8.81
C ASP A 302 1.38 2.52 9.49
N GLY A 303 2.53 2.12 10.04
CA GLY A 303 3.46 3.00 10.72
C GLY A 303 4.49 2.25 11.55
N TRP A 304 5.42 2.99 12.14
CA TRP A 304 6.46 2.46 13.02
C TRP A 304 5.84 1.84 14.27
N ARG A 305 6.17 0.58 14.55
CA ARG A 305 5.71 -0.15 15.74
C ARG A 305 6.91 -0.62 16.55
N THR A 306 6.75 -0.75 17.87
CA THR A 306 7.82 -1.36 18.68
C THR A 306 8.02 -2.82 18.25
N LEU A 307 9.23 -3.34 18.38
CA LEU A 307 9.58 -4.70 17.99
C LEU A 307 8.63 -5.74 18.62
N GLN A 308 8.26 -5.55 19.89
CA GLN A 308 7.28 -6.40 20.59
C GLN A 308 5.86 -6.37 19.98
N GLN A 309 5.47 -5.29 19.31
CA GLN A 309 4.17 -5.12 18.67
C GLN A 309 4.11 -5.64 17.23
N VAL A 310 5.24 -6.07 16.66
CA VAL A 310 5.29 -6.66 15.32
C VAL A 310 5.24 -8.18 15.46
N PRO A 311 4.16 -8.87 15.04
CA PRO A 311 3.97 -10.30 15.33
C PRO A 311 5.12 -11.20 14.83
N GLN A 312 5.61 -10.98 13.61
CA GLN A 312 6.71 -11.75 13.03
C GLN A 312 8.01 -11.60 13.84
N LEU A 313 8.40 -10.35 14.19
CA LEU A 313 9.58 -10.11 15.04
C LEU A 313 9.33 -10.63 16.47
N LYS A 314 8.10 -10.44 16.96
CA LYS A 314 7.39 -11.11 18.07
C LYS A 314 7.93 -12.51 18.34
N TRP A 315 7.47 -13.40 17.47
CA TRP A 315 7.55 -14.84 17.65
C TRP A 315 8.86 -15.45 17.15
N CYS A 316 9.61 -14.72 16.31
CA CYS A 316 10.87 -15.19 15.80
C CYS A 316 12.10 -14.71 16.60
N LEU A 317 12.05 -13.52 17.20
CA LEU A 317 13.20 -12.94 17.93
C LEU A 317 13.03 -13.01 19.46
N LEU A 318 11.84 -12.67 19.97
CA LEU A 318 11.62 -12.52 21.42
C LEU A 318 11.14 -13.82 22.06
N ALA A 319 10.35 -14.60 21.32
CA ALA A 319 9.64 -15.71 21.92
C ALA A 319 10.56 -16.84 22.38
N LYS A 320 10.25 -17.41 23.54
CA LYS A 320 11.00 -18.48 24.19
C LYS A 320 10.10 -19.69 24.44
N GLY A 321 10.71 -20.79 24.89
CA GLY A 321 9.99 -22.02 25.21
C GLY A 321 9.73 -22.91 23.99
N THR A 322 9.34 -24.14 24.28
CA THR A 322 8.99 -25.15 23.29
C THR A 322 7.49 -25.05 23.00
N PRO A 323 7.07 -24.93 21.73
CA PRO A 323 5.64 -24.90 21.40
C PRO A 323 4.99 -26.25 21.71
N VAL A 324 3.69 -26.23 22.02
CA VAL A 324 2.85 -27.43 22.21
C VAL A 324 2.36 -27.96 20.87
N VAL A 325 2.09 -27.06 19.94
CA VAL A 325 1.61 -27.37 18.58
C VAL A 325 2.54 -26.73 17.55
N ASN A 326 2.66 -27.35 16.37
CA ASN A 326 3.38 -26.72 15.26
C ASN A 326 2.59 -25.50 14.72
N GLU A 327 3.23 -24.72 13.86
CA GLU A 327 2.68 -23.48 13.31
C GLU A 327 1.40 -23.71 12.49
N SER A 328 1.29 -24.84 11.80
CA SER A 328 0.11 -25.22 11.01
C SER A 328 -1.09 -25.58 11.88
N ASP A 329 -0.87 -26.36 12.92
CA ASP A 329 -1.91 -26.78 13.86
C ASP A 329 -2.40 -25.56 14.67
N LEU A 330 -1.49 -24.66 15.04
CA LEU A 330 -1.85 -23.37 15.63
C LEU A 330 -2.73 -22.55 14.68
N ALA A 331 -2.31 -22.38 13.43
CA ALA A 331 -3.08 -21.64 12.44
C ALA A 331 -4.44 -22.29 12.16
N THR A 332 -4.51 -23.62 12.14
CA THR A 332 -5.75 -24.39 12.00
C THR A 332 -6.69 -24.13 13.17
N LEU A 333 -6.19 -24.16 14.41
CA LEU A 333 -6.96 -23.86 15.62
C LEU A 333 -7.52 -22.43 15.60
N VAL A 334 -6.71 -21.46 15.17
CA VAL A 334 -7.13 -20.07 15.01
C VAL A 334 -8.19 -19.93 13.92
N LEU A 335 -8.02 -20.53 12.75
CA LEU A 335 -9.00 -20.50 11.67
C LEU A 335 -10.32 -21.18 12.08
N ASN A 336 -10.26 -22.27 12.84
CA ASN A 336 -11.45 -22.92 13.41
C ASN A 336 -12.17 -22.00 14.40
N THR A 337 -11.42 -21.27 15.24
CA THR A 337 -11.96 -20.25 16.14
C THR A 337 -12.68 -19.17 15.35
N LEU A 338 -12.04 -18.55 14.35
CA LEU A 338 -12.61 -17.49 13.54
C LEU A 338 -13.84 -17.96 12.74
N ASN A 339 -13.79 -19.17 12.17
CA ASN A 339 -14.93 -19.78 11.48
C ASN A 339 -16.12 -19.96 12.42
N ALA A 340 -15.91 -20.50 13.63
CA ALA A 340 -16.97 -20.67 14.62
C ALA A 340 -17.56 -19.31 15.05
N MET A 341 -16.72 -18.29 15.28
CA MET A 341 -17.18 -16.94 15.59
C MET A 341 -18.04 -16.34 14.46
N CYS A 342 -17.67 -16.54 13.19
CA CYS A 342 -18.47 -16.11 12.04
C CYS A 342 -19.80 -16.84 11.94
N LYS A 343 -19.85 -18.15 12.22
CA LYS A 343 -21.08 -18.95 12.22
C LYS A 343 -22.05 -18.55 13.32
N TYR A 344 -21.55 -18.13 14.49
CA TYR A 344 -22.38 -17.60 15.58
C TYR A 344 -23.15 -16.33 15.22
N PHE A 345 -22.64 -15.55 14.27
CA PHE A 345 -23.26 -14.31 13.81
C PHE A 345 -23.44 -14.36 12.29
N PRO A 346 -24.48 -15.07 11.80
CA PRO A 346 -24.72 -15.22 10.36
C PRO A 346 -25.04 -13.88 9.70
N SER A 347 -24.84 -13.80 8.37
CA SER A 347 -25.21 -12.61 7.58
C SER A 347 -26.70 -12.54 7.25
N ARG A 348 -27.44 -13.61 7.53
CA ARG A 348 -28.87 -13.75 7.29
C ARG A 348 -29.56 -14.35 8.50
N ASP A 349 -30.82 -13.99 8.71
CA ASP A 349 -31.65 -14.53 9.79
C ASP A 349 -32.34 -15.85 9.35
N PRO A 350 -33.16 -16.50 10.22
CA PRO A 350 -33.89 -17.71 9.85
C PRO A 350 -34.88 -17.55 8.70
N ASP A 351 -35.33 -16.33 8.41
CA ASP A 351 -36.26 -15.98 7.33
C ASP A 351 -35.53 -15.61 6.02
N ASP A 352 -34.22 -15.89 5.95
CA ASP A 352 -33.30 -15.56 4.85
C ASP A 352 -33.14 -14.05 4.58
N ALA A 353 -33.56 -13.19 5.51
CA ALA A 353 -33.39 -11.74 5.40
C ALA A 353 -31.95 -11.33 5.70
N ILE A 354 -31.41 -10.37 4.92
CA ILE A 354 -30.04 -9.89 5.08
C ILE A 354 -29.93 -9.05 6.37
N ILE A 355 -29.06 -9.48 7.29
CA ILE A 355 -28.83 -8.80 8.56
C ILE A 355 -27.94 -7.57 8.34
N ARG A 356 -28.43 -6.42 8.81
CA ARG A 356 -27.72 -5.13 8.83
C ARG A 356 -27.85 -4.43 10.18
N PRO A 357 -26.78 -3.78 10.69
CA PRO A 357 -25.43 -3.70 10.12
C PRO A 357 -24.73 -5.07 10.08
N LEU A 358 -23.77 -5.24 9.15
CA LEU A 358 -23.05 -6.52 8.99
C LEU A 358 -22.44 -6.96 10.34
N PRO A 359 -22.51 -8.26 10.69
CA PRO A 359 -21.91 -8.80 11.92
C PRO A 359 -20.48 -8.30 12.16
N ARG A 360 -20.20 -7.87 13.40
CA ARG A 360 -18.95 -7.21 13.76
C ARG A 360 -17.71 -8.06 13.45
N VAL A 361 -17.75 -9.37 13.71
CA VAL A 361 -16.64 -10.28 13.38
C VAL A 361 -16.31 -10.25 11.89
N LYS A 362 -17.34 -10.26 11.02
CA LYS A 362 -17.16 -10.21 9.55
C LYS A 362 -16.63 -8.85 9.10
N ARG A 363 -17.07 -7.76 9.74
CA ARG A 363 -16.51 -6.41 9.48
C ARG A 363 -15.03 -6.32 9.86
N LEU A 364 -14.64 -6.85 11.02
CA LEU A 364 -13.23 -6.88 11.46
C LEU A 364 -12.38 -7.73 10.52
N LEU A 365 -12.87 -8.90 10.09
CA LEU A 365 -12.11 -9.77 9.18
C LEU A 365 -12.04 -9.28 7.73
N SER A 366 -12.90 -8.36 7.32
CA SER A 366 -12.90 -7.77 5.97
C SER A 366 -12.26 -6.39 5.91
N ASP A 367 -11.66 -5.92 7.00
CA ASP A 367 -10.90 -4.66 7.00
C ASP A 367 -9.57 -4.80 6.24
N SER A 368 -8.92 -3.67 5.98
CA SER A 368 -7.66 -3.61 5.21
C SER A 368 -6.47 -4.24 5.91
N VAL A 369 -6.59 -4.60 7.19
CA VAL A 369 -5.48 -5.13 7.99
C VAL A 369 -5.57 -6.65 8.14
N CYS A 370 -6.75 -7.17 8.46
CA CYS A 370 -6.95 -8.61 8.65
C CYS A 370 -7.10 -9.37 7.33
N LEU A 371 -7.82 -8.81 6.35
CA LEU A 371 -8.15 -9.52 5.11
C LEU A 371 -6.90 -9.95 4.31
N PRO A 372 -5.84 -9.12 4.15
CA PRO A 372 -4.63 -9.54 3.44
C PRO A 372 -3.93 -10.73 4.10
N HIS A 373 -3.83 -10.74 5.44
CA HIS A 373 -3.20 -11.84 6.17
C HIS A 373 -3.99 -13.15 6.05
N LEU A 374 -5.33 -13.09 6.02
CA LEU A 374 -6.16 -14.27 5.72
C LEU A 374 -5.91 -14.80 4.32
N VAL A 375 -5.85 -13.91 3.32
CA VAL A 375 -5.66 -14.29 1.92
C VAL A 375 -4.25 -14.84 1.67
N GLN A 376 -3.23 -14.27 2.32
CA GLN A 376 -1.83 -14.71 2.21
C GLN A 376 -1.63 -16.16 2.66
N LEU A 377 -2.44 -16.67 3.59
CA LEU A 377 -2.38 -18.07 4.01
C LEU A 377 -2.58 -19.07 2.86
N LEU A 378 -3.23 -18.68 1.76
CA LEU A 378 -3.37 -19.52 0.57
C LEU A 378 -2.02 -19.88 -0.06
N LEU A 379 -1.01 -19.03 0.14
CA LEU A 379 0.36 -19.24 -0.32
C LEU A 379 1.14 -20.27 0.52
N THR A 380 0.56 -20.76 1.62
CA THR A 380 1.13 -21.91 2.34
C THR A 380 1.00 -23.20 1.54
N PHE A 381 0.06 -23.24 0.58
CA PHE A 381 -0.32 -24.43 -0.20
C PHE A 381 -0.66 -25.66 0.66
N ASP A 382 -0.94 -25.45 1.94
CA ASP A 382 -1.33 -26.50 2.87
C ASP A 382 -2.82 -26.80 2.70
N PRO A 383 -3.20 -28.04 2.37
CA PRO A 383 -4.59 -28.36 2.10
C PRO A 383 -5.54 -27.99 3.23
N VAL A 384 -5.16 -28.25 4.48
CA VAL A 384 -6.02 -27.99 5.63
C VAL A 384 -6.21 -26.48 5.80
N LEU A 385 -5.13 -25.70 5.75
CA LEU A 385 -5.24 -24.23 5.87
C LEU A 385 -6.02 -23.62 4.72
N VAL A 386 -5.74 -24.03 3.48
CA VAL A 386 -6.41 -23.51 2.28
C VAL A 386 -7.91 -23.76 2.34
N GLU A 387 -8.34 -24.96 2.73
CA GLU A 387 -9.76 -25.27 2.93
C GLU A 387 -10.40 -24.37 3.99
N LYS A 388 -9.76 -24.21 5.15
CA LYS A 388 -10.31 -23.42 6.26
C LYS A 388 -10.35 -21.93 5.94
N VAL A 389 -9.37 -21.41 5.20
CA VAL A 389 -9.35 -20.02 4.69
C VAL A 389 -10.45 -19.81 3.67
N ALA A 390 -10.58 -20.67 2.66
CA ALA A 390 -11.63 -20.56 1.66
C ALA A 390 -13.04 -20.62 2.30
N THR A 391 -13.23 -21.50 3.29
CA THR A 391 -14.46 -21.57 4.10
C THR A 391 -14.71 -20.26 4.86
N LEU A 392 -13.68 -19.71 5.51
CA LEU A 392 -13.80 -18.46 6.25
C LEU A 392 -14.13 -17.28 5.33
N LEU A 393 -13.48 -17.19 4.17
CA LEU A 393 -13.74 -16.15 3.18
C LEU A 393 -15.16 -16.23 2.65
N CYS A 394 -15.71 -17.42 2.42
CA CYS A 394 -17.14 -17.58 2.08
C CYS A 394 -18.04 -16.99 3.17
N GLU A 395 -17.80 -17.32 4.43
CA GLU A 395 -18.59 -16.81 5.56
C GLU A 395 -18.47 -15.29 5.74
N VAL A 396 -17.26 -14.74 5.59
CA VAL A 396 -16.97 -13.31 5.75
C VAL A 396 -17.58 -12.48 4.61
N LEU A 397 -17.58 -13.01 3.38
CA LEU A 397 -18.01 -12.27 2.19
C LEU A 397 -19.49 -12.45 1.83
N LYS A 398 -20.17 -13.44 2.42
CA LYS A 398 -21.59 -13.65 2.21
C LYS A 398 -22.38 -12.38 2.60
N ASP A 399 -23.00 -11.77 1.60
CA ASP A 399 -23.71 -10.48 1.68
C ASP A 399 -22.83 -9.36 2.27
N ASN A 400 -21.52 -9.34 1.97
CA ASN A 400 -20.59 -8.29 2.38
C ASN A 400 -20.16 -7.44 1.15
N PRO A 401 -20.26 -6.10 1.20
CA PRO A 401 -19.81 -5.23 0.11
C PRO A 401 -18.36 -5.42 -0.33
N ALA A 402 -17.48 -5.90 0.57
CA ALA A 402 -16.06 -6.16 0.29
C ALA A 402 -15.83 -7.19 -0.84
N VAL A 403 -16.85 -7.98 -1.20
CA VAL A 403 -16.78 -8.93 -2.33
C VAL A 403 -16.42 -8.24 -3.66
N SER A 404 -16.83 -6.98 -3.82
CA SER A 404 -16.55 -6.19 -5.02
C SER A 404 -15.08 -5.81 -5.17
N THR A 405 -14.34 -5.71 -4.06
CA THR A 405 -12.95 -5.26 -4.03
C THR A 405 -11.97 -6.36 -3.64
N ILE A 406 -12.44 -7.57 -3.31
CA ILE A 406 -11.55 -8.65 -2.85
C ILE A 406 -10.49 -9.05 -3.89
N TYR A 407 -10.74 -8.83 -5.18
CA TYR A 407 -9.74 -9.09 -6.20
C TYR A 407 -8.44 -8.28 -6.00
N LEU A 408 -8.49 -7.17 -5.25
CA LEU A 408 -7.33 -6.35 -4.92
C LEU A 408 -6.34 -7.08 -4.00
N THR A 409 -6.76 -8.10 -3.25
CA THR A 409 -5.85 -8.84 -2.35
C THR A 409 -4.96 -9.84 -3.09
N GLY A 410 -5.23 -10.08 -4.39
CA GLY A 410 -4.57 -11.14 -5.15
C GLY A 410 -5.15 -12.55 -4.92
N VAL A 411 -6.25 -12.67 -4.15
CA VAL A 411 -6.85 -13.97 -3.76
C VAL A 411 -7.07 -14.92 -4.93
N PHE A 412 -7.54 -14.42 -6.07
CA PHE A 412 -7.83 -15.27 -7.23
C PHE A 412 -6.56 -15.89 -7.80
N TYR A 413 -5.47 -15.12 -7.88
CA TYR A 413 -4.18 -15.64 -8.32
C TYR A 413 -3.62 -16.70 -7.36
N PHE A 414 -3.77 -16.50 -6.04
CA PHE A 414 -3.30 -17.47 -5.05
C PHE A 414 -4.08 -18.77 -5.11
N ILE A 415 -5.39 -18.68 -5.33
CA ILE A 415 -6.26 -19.83 -5.56
C ILE A 415 -5.85 -20.59 -6.84
N LEU A 416 -5.57 -19.88 -7.94
CA LEU A 416 -5.22 -20.53 -9.20
C LEU A 416 -3.86 -21.23 -9.18
N MET A 417 -2.95 -20.84 -8.28
CA MET A 417 -1.69 -21.56 -8.06
C MET A 417 -1.86 -22.81 -7.18
N TYR A 418 -3.00 -22.99 -6.53
CA TYR A 418 -3.21 -24.09 -5.61
C TYR A 418 -3.46 -25.39 -6.39
N THR A 419 -2.58 -26.37 -6.20
CA THR A 419 -2.60 -27.66 -6.91
C THR A 419 -3.18 -28.82 -6.09
N GLY A 420 -3.70 -28.57 -4.89
CA GLY A 420 -4.28 -29.62 -4.05
C GLY A 420 -5.68 -30.06 -4.48
N SER A 421 -6.09 -31.25 -4.05
CA SER A 421 -7.35 -31.88 -4.49
C SER A 421 -8.61 -31.40 -3.75
N ASN A 422 -8.48 -30.70 -2.63
CA ASN A 422 -9.60 -30.20 -1.83
C ASN A 422 -10.10 -28.83 -2.33
N VAL A 423 -10.49 -28.77 -3.59
CA VAL A 423 -10.90 -27.52 -4.26
C VAL A 423 -12.36 -27.13 -4.06
N LEU A 424 -13.19 -27.97 -3.41
CA LEU A 424 -14.62 -27.67 -3.23
C LEU A 424 -14.88 -26.36 -2.46
N PRO A 425 -14.22 -26.07 -1.32
CA PRO A 425 -14.36 -24.78 -0.64
C PRO A 425 -13.94 -23.60 -1.51
N ILE A 426 -12.90 -23.77 -2.32
CA ILE A 426 -12.44 -22.79 -3.31
C ILE A 426 -13.53 -22.57 -4.37
N ALA A 427 -14.09 -23.63 -4.93
CA ALA A 427 -15.14 -23.54 -5.94
C ALA A 427 -16.39 -22.79 -5.40
N ARG A 428 -16.76 -23.02 -4.14
CA ARG A 428 -17.84 -22.28 -3.45
C ARG A 428 -17.50 -20.79 -3.34
N PHE A 429 -16.25 -20.46 -3.01
CA PHE A 429 -15.77 -19.07 -2.98
C PHE A 429 -15.80 -18.41 -4.37
N LEU A 430 -15.33 -19.11 -5.42
CA LEU A 430 -15.34 -18.62 -6.79
C LEU A 430 -16.79 -18.36 -7.26
N GLN A 431 -17.71 -19.29 -6.97
CA GLN A 431 -19.13 -19.11 -7.30
C GLN A 431 -19.75 -17.90 -6.57
N LEU A 432 -19.48 -17.76 -5.27
CA LEU A 432 -19.96 -16.64 -4.46
C LEU A 432 -19.48 -15.30 -5.02
N THR A 433 -18.19 -15.21 -5.37
CA THR A 433 -17.60 -13.97 -5.90
C THR A 433 -18.09 -13.68 -7.31
N HIS A 434 -18.20 -14.67 -8.19
CA HIS A 434 -18.72 -14.52 -9.55
C HIS A 434 -20.13 -13.94 -9.57
N THR A 435 -21.03 -14.50 -8.75
CA THR A 435 -22.45 -14.13 -8.73
C THR A 435 -22.71 -12.76 -8.10
N LYS A 436 -21.81 -12.29 -7.22
CA LYS A 436 -21.99 -11.07 -6.42
C LYS A 436 -21.07 -9.91 -6.81
N GLN A 437 -20.02 -10.13 -7.59
CA GLN A 437 -19.23 -9.05 -8.19
C GLN A 437 -20.06 -8.36 -9.28
N ALA A 438 -20.01 -7.03 -9.30
CA ALA A 438 -20.61 -6.20 -10.33
C ALA A 438 -19.57 -5.15 -10.74
N LEU A 439 -18.70 -5.50 -11.69
CA LEU A 439 -17.82 -4.54 -12.35
C LEU A 439 -18.70 -3.63 -13.21
N LYS A 440 -19.06 -2.43 -12.72
CA LYS A 440 -19.89 -1.47 -13.46
C LYS A 440 -19.22 -1.10 -14.78
N GLY A 441 -19.89 -1.30 -15.91
CA GLY A 441 -19.43 -0.68 -17.16
C GLY A 441 -20.06 -1.02 -18.49
N THR A 442 -21.03 -1.93 -18.65
CA THR A 442 -21.71 -2.13 -19.94
C THR A 442 -23.00 -2.91 -19.75
N ASP A 443 -24.10 -2.45 -20.35
CA ASP A 443 -25.37 -3.19 -20.50
C ASP A 443 -25.24 -4.36 -21.50
N THR A 444 -24.10 -5.05 -21.51
CA THR A 444 -23.87 -6.26 -22.28
C THR A 444 -23.97 -7.46 -21.36
N SER A 445 -24.88 -8.37 -21.69
CA SER A 445 -25.18 -9.66 -21.04
C SER A 445 -24.04 -10.68 -21.14
N ASP A 446 -22.79 -10.25 -21.20
CA ASP A 446 -21.64 -11.10 -21.42
C ASP A 446 -21.06 -11.56 -20.07
N ILE A 447 -21.18 -12.86 -19.78
CA ILE A 447 -20.76 -13.52 -18.54
C ILE A 447 -19.28 -13.23 -18.21
N MET A 448 -18.46 -13.00 -19.23
CA MET A 448 -17.03 -12.71 -19.12
C MET A 448 -16.72 -11.33 -18.52
N GLN A 449 -17.66 -10.37 -18.60
CA GLN A 449 -17.47 -9.02 -18.07
C GLN A 449 -18.04 -8.84 -16.65
N ARG A 450 -18.79 -9.81 -16.14
CA ARG A 450 -19.50 -9.73 -14.86
C ARG A 450 -18.59 -9.74 -13.64
N SER A 451 -17.49 -10.50 -13.71
CA SER A 451 -16.58 -10.71 -12.58
C SER A 451 -15.13 -10.79 -13.04
N VAL A 452 -14.21 -10.70 -12.08
CA VAL A 452 -12.77 -10.86 -12.37
C VAL A 452 -12.45 -12.27 -12.90
N LEU A 453 -13.29 -13.26 -12.63
CA LEU A 453 -13.09 -14.64 -13.13
C LEU A 453 -13.16 -14.75 -14.64
N GLY A 454 -13.92 -13.90 -15.34
CA GLY A 454 -14.02 -13.97 -16.80
C GLY A 454 -12.71 -13.61 -17.52
N GLN A 455 -11.82 -12.86 -16.85
CA GLN A 455 -10.49 -12.56 -17.36
C GLN A 455 -9.44 -13.61 -16.96
N LEU A 456 -9.77 -14.45 -15.97
CA LEU A 456 -8.83 -15.38 -15.34
C LEU A 456 -9.07 -16.83 -15.71
N LEU A 457 -10.29 -17.23 -16.06
CA LEU A 457 -10.67 -18.60 -16.40
C LEU A 457 -11.27 -18.65 -17.82
N PRO A 458 -11.14 -19.77 -18.54
CA PRO A 458 -11.81 -19.95 -19.83
C PRO A 458 -13.33 -19.78 -19.70
N GLU A 459 -13.96 -19.25 -20.74
CA GLU A 459 -15.39 -18.96 -20.77
C GLU A 459 -16.25 -20.18 -20.42
N ALA A 460 -15.89 -21.35 -20.96
CA ALA A 460 -16.54 -22.62 -20.66
C ALA A 460 -16.54 -22.95 -19.16
N MET A 461 -15.45 -22.68 -18.44
CA MET A 461 -15.33 -22.98 -17.00
C MET A 461 -16.18 -22.05 -16.15
N VAL A 462 -16.30 -20.78 -16.55
CA VAL A 462 -17.15 -19.80 -15.86
C VAL A 462 -18.63 -20.09 -16.12
N ASN A 463 -19.00 -20.38 -17.36
CA ASN A 463 -20.35 -20.84 -17.73
C ASN A 463 -20.73 -22.10 -16.95
N TYR A 464 -19.80 -23.06 -16.84
CA TYR A 464 -20.04 -24.29 -16.10
C TYR A 464 -20.23 -24.03 -14.59
N LEU A 465 -19.43 -23.13 -14.00
CA LEU A 465 -19.57 -22.72 -12.60
C LEU A 465 -20.94 -22.06 -12.32
N GLU A 466 -21.45 -21.25 -13.25
CA GLU A 466 -22.76 -20.59 -13.11
C GLU A 466 -23.93 -21.59 -13.26
N ASN A 467 -23.87 -22.47 -14.27
CA ASN A 467 -24.98 -23.37 -14.61
C ASN A 467 -25.06 -24.62 -13.72
N HIS A 468 -23.91 -25.17 -13.30
CA HIS A 468 -23.83 -26.46 -12.62
C HIS A 468 -23.40 -26.37 -11.15
N GLY A 469 -22.88 -25.22 -10.74
CA GLY A 469 -22.49 -24.94 -9.37
C GLY A 469 -21.13 -25.48 -8.94
N ALA A 470 -20.72 -25.11 -7.73
CA ALA A 470 -19.37 -25.36 -7.21
C ALA A 470 -18.97 -26.84 -7.12
N GLU A 471 -19.91 -27.76 -6.84
CA GLU A 471 -19.60 -29.19 -6.69
C GLU A 471 -19.19 -29.83 -8.01
N LYS A 472 -19.99 -29.59 -9.07
CA LYS A 472 -19.67 -30.06 -10.41
C LYS A 472 -18.44 -29.37 -10.97
N PHE A 473 -18.26 -28.07 -10.70
CA PHE A 473 -17.03 -27.36 -11.09
C PHE A 473 -15.79 -27.98 -10.46
N ALA A 474 -15.81 -28.30 -9.16
CA ALA A 474 -14.69 -28.93 -8.46
C ALA A 474 -14.34 -30.30 -9.07
N GLN A 475 -15.36 -31.08 -9.44
CA GLN A 475 -15.18 -32.36 -10.14
C GLN A 475 -14.51 -32.17 -11.50
N ILE A 476 -14.95 -31.19 -12.30
CA ILE A 476 -14.35 -30.89 -13.60
C ILE A 476 -12.92 -30.38 -13.47
N TYR A 477 -12.68 -29.46 -12.55
CA TYR A 477 -11.38 -28.82 -12.37
C TYR A 477 -10.26 -29.84 -12.11
N LEU A 478 -10.56 -30.92 -11.39
CA LEU A 478 -9.60 -31.98 -11.03
C LEU A 478 -9.52 -33.14 -12.03
N GLY A 479 -10.56 -33.40 -12.83
CA GLY A 479 -10.60 -34.54 -13.74
C GLY A 479 -10.24 -34.19 -15.18
N GLU A 480 -10.24 -35.20 -16.06
CA GLU A 480 -10.08 -35.01 -17.49
C GLU A 480 -11.45 -35.05 -18.16
N PHE A 481 -11.83 -33.95 -18.81
CA PHE A 481 -13.12 -33.80 -19.43
C PHE A 481 -12.95 -33.39 -20.90
N ASP A 482 -13.53 -34.20 -21.77
CA ASP A 482 -13.63 -33.95 -23.20
C ASP A 482 -15.10 -34.07 -23.58
N THR A 483 -15.84 -32.98 -23.36
CA THR A 483 -17.27 -32.87 -23.66
C THR A 483 -17.53 -31.69 -24.58
N PRO A 484 -18.65 -31.68 -25.33
CA PRO A 484 -19.01 -30.54 -26.17
C PRO A 484 -19.16 -29.21 -25.42
N GLU A 485 -19.43 -29.28 -24.11
CA GLU A 485 -19.66 -28.12 -23.23
C GLU A 485 -18.35 -27.58 -22.62
N ALA A 486 -17.38 -28.46 -22.32
CA ALA A 486 -16.08 -28.08 -21.79
C ALA A 486 -15.00 -29.11 -22.17
N ILE A 487 -13.88 -28.61 -22.70
CA ILE A 487 -12.63 -29.34 -22.87
C ILE A 487 -11.67 -28.86 -21.77
N TRP A 488 -11.31 -29.75 -20.85
CA TRP A 488 -10.41 -29.47 -19.73
C TRP A 488 -9.53 -30.70 -19.48
N ASN A 489 -8.34 -30.70 -20.09
CA ASN A 489 -7.38 -31.79 -20.01
C ASN A 489 -6.10 -31.36 -19.26
N HIS A 490 -5.20 -32.33 -19.03
CA HIS A 490 -3.93 -32.09 -18.32
C HIS A 490 -3.07 -31.01 -18.99
N GLU A 491 -3.03 -30.96 -20.33
CA GLU A 491 -2.23 -29.98 -21.08
C GLU A 491 -2.77 -28.55 -20.89
N MET A 492 -4.09 -28.35 -20.96
CA MET A 492 -4.73 -27.06 -20.70
C MET A 492 -4.49 -26.58 -19.26
N ARG A 493 -4.57 -27.49 -18.28
CA ARG A 493 -4.20 -27.19 -16.88
C ARG A 493 -2.75 -26.76 -16.76
N GLN A 494 -1.83 -27.46 -17.40
CA GLN A 494 -0.40 -27.14 -17.34
C GLN A 494 -0.07 -25.78 -17.98
N VAL A 495 -0.69 -25.45 -19.11
CA VAL A 495 -0.56 -24.13 -19.77
C VAL A 495 -1.14 -23.04 -18.89
N PHE A 496 -2.30 -23.30 -18.28
CA PHE A 496 -2.97 -22.40 -17.37
C PHE A 496 -2.11 -22.10 -16.13
N ASP A 497 -1.57 -23.13 -15.48
CA ASP A 497 -0.68 -23.01 -14.32
C ASP A 497 0.60 -22.23 -14.67
N THR A 498 1.15 -22.46 -15.88
CA THR A 498 2.34 -21.76 -16.36
C THR A 498 2.06 -20.26 -16.58
N ASN A 499 0.89 -19.92 -17.14
CA ASN A 499 0.47 -18.53 -17.34
C ASN A 499 0.16 -17.83 -16.02
N ALA A 500 -0.55 -18.49 -15.11
CA ALA A 500 -0.81 -18.00 -13.76
C ALA A 500 0.51 -17.72 -13.01
N ASN A 501 1.50 -18.62 -13.11
CA ASN A 501 2.82 -18.43 -12.50
C ASN A 501 3.60 -17.24 -13.09
N ARG A 502 3.54 -16.99 -14.42
CA ARG A 502 4.14 -15.79 -15.04
C ARG A 502 3.50 -14.51 -14.54
N GLU A 503 2.18 -14.49 -14.40
CA GLU A 503 1.47 -13.33 -13.87
C GLU A 503 1.78 -13.12 -12.38
N VAL A 504 1.92 -14.18 -11.58
CA VAL A 504 2.25 -14.08 -10.15
C VAL A 504 3.69 -13.67 -9.89
N GLY A 505 4.68 -14.11 -10.68
CA GLY A 505 6.06 -13.60 -10.57
C GLY A 505 6.15 -12.08 -10.76
N SER A 506 5.14 -11.49 -11.41
CA SER A 506 4.95 -10.05 -11.49
C SER A 506 3.93 -9.50 -10.48
N ALA A 507 3.00 -10.30 -9.93
CA ALA A 507 1.98 -9.91 -8.96
C ALA A 507 2.36 -10.06 -7.47
N HIS A 508 3.28 -10.96 -7.11
CA HIS A 508 3.82 -11.05 -5.75
C HIS A 508 4.60 -9.77 -5.39
N ARG A 509 5.40 -9.25 -6.34
CA ARG A 509 6.00 -7.90 -6.26
C ARG A 509 4.96 -6.77 -6.16
N ARG A 510 3.71 -7.01 -6.59
CA ARG A 510 2.56 -6.08 -6.46
C ARG A 510 1.85 -6.20 -5.10
N VAL A 511 2.05 -7.27 -4.33
CA VAL A 511 1.37 -7.54 -3.04
C VAL A 511 2.18 -7.01 -1.84
N GLN A 512 3.52 -7.08 -1.86
CA GLN A 512 4.38 -6.40 -0.86
C GLN A 512 4.30 -4.87 -0.96
N SER A 513 3.84 -4.33 -2.09
CA SER A 513 3.80 -2.91 -2.36
C SER A 513 2.35 -2.44 -2.47
N GLN A 514 1.64 -2.38 -1.34
CA GLN A 514 0.27 -1.84 -1.26
C GLN A 514 0.14 -0.38 -1.72
N ALA A 515 1.24 0.35 -1.93
CA ALA A 515 1.24 1.63 -2.62
C ALA A 515 1.07 1.50 -4.15
N THR A 516 1.38 0.34 -4.75
CA THR A 516 1.51 0.17 -6.20
C THR A 516 0.23 -0.24 -6.91
N GLN A 517 -0.87 -0.43 -6.20
CA GLN A 517 -2.14 -0.82 -6.81
C GLN A 517 -2.86 0.36 -7.49
N GLN A 518 -2.65 1.58 -6.98
CA GLN A 518 -2.92 2.82 -7.71
C GLN A 518 -1.96 2.93 -8.91
N HIS A 519 -0.66 2.70 -8.66
CA HIS A 519 0.41 2.89 -9.63
C HIS A 519 0.36 1.95 -10.84
N SER A 520 0.06 0.66 -10.71
CA SER A 520 0.02 -0.28 -11.83
C SER A 520 -1.21 -0.07 -12.72
N ARG A 521 -2.34 0.36 -12.15
CA ARG A 521 -3.52 0.75 -12.91
C ARG A 521 -3.30 2.06 -13.66
N VAL A 522 -2.62 3.03 -13.03
CA VAL A 522 -2.29 4.32 -13.65
C VAL A 522 -1.20 4.17 -14.70
N VAL A 523 -0.16 3.36 -14.47
CA VAL A 523 0.88 3.08 -15.48
C VAL A 523 0.32 2.28 -16.65
N LYS A 524 -0.60 1.32 -16.41
CA LYS A 524 -1.31 0.64 -17.50
C LYS A 524 -2.21 1.59 -18.26
N LEU A 525 -3.03 2.40 -17.57
CA LEU A 525 -3.86 3.43 -18.20
C LEU A 525 -3.02 4.43 -19.00
N LEU A 526 -1.89 4.90 -18.46
CA LEU A 526 -0.97 5.78 -19.17
C LEU A 526 -0.42 5.12 -20.42
N LYS A 527 0.01 3.86 -20.34
CA LYS A 527 0.48 3.09 -21.50
C LYS A 527 -0.64 2.94 -22.53
N ASP A 528 -1.84 2.56 -22.12
CA ASP A 528 -2.98 2.36 -23.00
C ASP A 528 -3.42 3.68 -23.66
N VAL A 529 -3.38 4.80 -22.93
CA VAL A 529 -3.70 6.13 -23.46
C VAL A 529 -2.59 6.64 -24.40
N LEU A 530 -1.31 6.39 -24.10
CA LEU A 530 -0.18 6.69 -25.01
C LEU A 530 -0.23 5.83 -26.28
N ASP A 531 -0.60 4.56 -26.16
CA ASP A 531 -0.72 3.64 -27.30
C ASP A 531 -1.92 4.04 -28.17
N ALA A 532 -3.03 4.46 -27.56
CA ALA A 532 -4.18 5.03 -28.25
C ALA A 532 -3.83 6.36 -28.94
N TRP A 533 -3.07 7.23 -28.28
CA TRP A 533 -2.55 8.49 -28.87
C TRP A 533 -1.70 8.22 -30.11
N THR A 534 -0.72 7.34 -29.98
CA THR A 534 0.20 6.98 -31.07
C THR A 534 -0.58 6.44 -32.27
N LYS A 535 -1.50 5.50 -32.04
CA LYS A 535 -2.38 4.95 -33.09
C LYS A 535 -3.30 5.99 -33.73
N GLU A 536 -3.72 7.01 -32.99
CA GLU A 536 -4.63 8.04 -33.51
C GLU A 536 -3.87 9.09 -34.35
N VAL A 537 -2.69 9.52 -33.91
CA VAL A 537 -1.85 10.52 -34.60
C VAL A 537 -1.16 9.93 -35.84
N GLU A 538 -0.85 8.64 -35.84
CA GLU A 538 -0.26 7.94 -36.99
C GLU A 538 -1.29 7.61 -38.10
N LYS A 539 -2.58 7.92 -37.92
CA LYS A 539 -3.60 7.74 -38.95
C LYS A 539 -3.32 8.64 -40.15
N LYS A 540 -2.84 8.02 -41.24
CA LYS A 540 -2.64 8.71 -42.52
C LYS A 540 -3.99 9.02 -43.17
N PRO A 541 -4.13 10.16 -43.88
CA PRO A 541 -5.31 10.42 -44.69
C PRO A 541 -5.46 9.32 -45.76
N PRO A 542 -6.69 8.92 -46.10
CA PRO A 542 -6.92 7.89 -47.10
C PRO A 542 -6.35 8.31 -48.46
N ALA A 543 -5.66 7.38 -49.13
CA ALA A 543 -4.97 7.65 -50.40
C ALA A 543 -5.91 7.87 -51.61
N MET A 544 -7.21 7.59 -51.46
CA MET A 544 -8.24 7.80 -52.48
C MET A 544 -9.53 8.30 -51.82
N SER A 545 -10.28 9.17 -52.49
CA SER A 545 -11.58 9.64 -51.99
C SER A 545 -12.71 8.66 -52.36
N ILE A 546 -13.85 8.76 -51.68
CA ILE A 546 -15.04 7.93 -51.97
C ILE A 546 -15.52 8.17 -53.42
N ASP A 547 -15.44 9.40 -53.91
CA ASP A 547 -15.83 9.74 -55.27
C ASP A 547 -14.84 9.20 -56.32
N ASP A 548 -13.55 9.18 -56.03
CA ASP A 548 -12.53 8.57 -56.89
C ASP A 548 -12.68 7.04 -56.95
N ALA A 549 -13.00 6.42 -55.81
CA ALA A 549 -13.25 4.97 -55.75
C ALA A 549 -14.56 4.57 -56.48
N TYR A 550 -15.60 5.42 -56.44
CA TYR A 550 -16.80 5.20 -57.24
C TYR A 550 -16.54 5.39 -58.73
N GLU A 551 -15.73 6.37 -59.12
CA GLU A 551 -15.34 6.57 -60.52
C GLU A 551 -14.52 5.40 -61.07
N ASP A 552 -13.57 4.88 -60.28
CA ASP A 552 -12.78 3.70 -60.67
C ASP A 552 -13.64 2.43 -60.84
N LEU A 553 -14.80 2.37 -60.18
CA LEU A 553 -15.82 1.32 -60.35
C LEU A 553 -16.90 1.67 -61.40
N ASN A 554 -16.76 2.77 -62.14
CA ASN A 554 -17.74 3.31 -63.09
C ASN A 554 -19.14 3.55 -62.47
N LEU A 555 -19.18 4.01 -61.23
CA LEU A 555 -20.38 4.41 -60.49
C LEU A 555 -20.49 5.94 -60.45
N ARG A 556 -21.71 6.46 -60.27
CA ARG A 556 -21.95 7.91 -60.27
C ARG A 556 -21.38 8.56 -59.00
N ARG A 557 -20.59 9.64 -59.17
CA ARG A 557 -20.07 10.49 -58.08
C ARG A 557 -21.21 11.15 -57.29
N GLY A 558 -21.00 11.41 -56.00
CA GLY A 558 -21.93 12.16 -55.14
C GLY A 558 -23.20 11.42 -54.68
N MET A 559 -23.32 10.11 -54.95
CA MET A 559 -24.44 9.28 -54.47
C MET A 559 -23.88 8.02 -53.79
N GLN A 560 -24.35 7.71 -52.57
CA GLN A 560 -24.00 6.44 -51.93
C GLN A 560 -24.69 5.29 -52.66
N HIS A 561 -23.91 4.31 -53.08
CA HIS A 561 -24.40 3.09 -53.74
C HIS A 561 -24.49 1.95 -52.73
N GLU A 562 -25.57 1.16 -52.77
CA GLU A 562 -25.69 -0.04 -51.93
C GLU A 562 -24.55 -1.03 -52.19
N GLU A 563 -24.09 -1.74 -51.14
CA GLU A 563 -22.98 -2.71 -51.23
C GLU A 563 -23.20 -3.76 -52.34
N ALA A 564 -24.45 -4.18 -52.56
CA ALA A 564 -24.79 -5.11 -53.64
C ALA A 564 -24.48 -4.53 -55.03
N THR A 565 -24.68 -3.22 -55.21
CA THR A 565 -24.40 -2.49 -56.46
C THR A 565 -22.90 -2.31 -56.67
N VAL A 566 -22.16 -1.96 -55.61
CA VAL A 566 -20.70 -1.84 -55.60
C VAL A 566 -20.04 -3.18 -55.91
N ARG A 567 -20.50 -4.26 -55.28
CA ARG A 567 -20.02 -5.63 -55.51
C ARG A 567 -20.32 -6.13 -56.92
N LYS A 568 -21.49 -5.81 -57.47
CA LYS A 568 -21.87 -6.16 -58.85
C LYS A 568 -21.07 -5.36 -59.88
N ALA A 569 -20.70 -4.10 -59.58
CA ALA A 569 -19.82 -3.30 -60.43
C ALA A 569 -18.38 -3.85 -60.42
N TYR A 570 -17.86 -4.18 -59.24
CA TYR A 570 -16.55 -4.81 -59.09
C TYR A 570 -16.45 -6.14 -59.83
N TYR A 571 -17.34 -7.11 -59.60
CA TYR A 571 -17.24 -8.41 -60.28
C TYR A 571 -17.30 -8.29 -61.80
N ARG A 572 -18.10 -7.37 -62.33
CA ARG A 572 -18.20 -7.11 -63.77
C ARG A 572 -16.88 -6.61 -64.34
N LEU A 573 -16.27 -5.62 -63.70
CA LEU A 573 -15.01 -5.02 -64.13
C LEU A 573 -13.82 -5.96 -63.88
N ALA A 574 -13.79 -6.65 -62.75
CA ALA A 574 -12.80 -7.66 -62.40
C ALA A 574 -12.80 -8.83 -63.40
N GLN A 575 -13.98 -9.30 -63.82
CA GLN A 575 -14.08 -10.35 -64.84
C GLN A 575 -13.66 -9.88 -66.24
N GLN A 576 -13.90 -8.60 -66.55
CA GLN A 576 -13.55 -8.00 -67.85
C GLN A 576 -12.05 -7.70 -67.99
N PHE A 577 -11.39 -7.28 -66.90
CA PHE A 577 -9.98 -6.91 -66.90
C PHE A 577 -9.07 -7.98 -66.25
N HIS A 578 -9.58 -9.20 -66.03
CA HIS A 578 -8.84 -10.27 -65.38
C HIS A 578 -7.51 -10.57 -66.13
N PRO A 579 -6.36 -10.67 -65.44
CA PRO A 579 -5.03 -10.79 -66.08
C PRO A 579 -4.91 -11.94 -67.07
N ASP A 580 -5.57 -13.07 -66.77
CA ASP A 580 -5.55 -14.27 -67.63
C ASP A 580 -6.35 -14.12 -68.94
N LYS A 581 -7.30 -13.18 -69.00
CA LYS A 581 -8.16 -12.95 -70.17
C LYS A 581 -7.79 -11.69 -70.95
N ASN A 582 -7.11 -10.74 -70.30
CA ASN A 582 -6.66 -9.50 -70.93
C ASN A 582 -5.27 -9.10 -70.40
N PRO A 583 -4.17 -9.45 -71.10
CA PRO A 583 -2.80 -9.21 -70.63
C PRO A 583 -2.47 -7.73 -70.38
N GLU A 584 -3.10 -6.81 -71.12
CA GLU A 584 -2.94 -5.35 -70.95
C GLU A 584 -3.89 -4.76 -69.89
N GLY A 585 -4.80 -5.57 -69.33
CA GLY A 585 -5.84 -5.13 -68.38
C GLY A 585 -5.40 -5.09 -66.91
N ARG A 586 -4.19 -5.56 -66.59
CA ARG A 586 -3.70 -5.76 -65.22
C ARG A 586 -3.73 -4.50 -64.37
N GLU A 587 -3.29 -3.37 -64.93
CA GLU A 587 -3.25 -2.08 -64.22
C GLU A 587 -4.67 -1.59 -63.86
N LYS A 588 -5.64 -1.76 -64.77
CA LYS A 588 -7.06 -1.46 -64.52
C LYS A 588 -7.69 -2.41 -63.52
N PHE A 589 -7.33 -3.70 -63.55
CA PHE A 589 -7.81 -4.69 -62.59
C PHE A 589 -7.32 -4.40 -61.17
N GLU A 590 -6.05 -4.02 -61.01
CA GLU A 590 -5.49 -3.60 -59.73
C GLU A 590 -6.14 -2.30 -59.22
N LYS A 591 -6.41 -1.34 -60.11
CA LYS A 591 -7.12 -0.09 -59.77
C LYS A 591 -8.56 -0.35 -59.27
N VAL A 592 -9.31 -1.16 -60.00
CA VAL A 592 -10.70 -1.57 -59.68
C VAL A 592 -10.77 -2.38 -58.38
N SER A 593 -9.80 -3.26 -58.14
CA SER A 593 -9.73 -4.06 -56.90
C SER A 593 -9.43 -3.19 -55.69
N ARG A 594 -8.49 -2.24 -55.83
CA ARG A 594 -8.16 -1.28 -54.77
C ARG A 594 -9.35 -0.39 -54.41
N ALA A 595 -10.11 0.07 -55.41
CA ALA A 595 -11.32 0.87 -55.19
C ALA A 595 -12.44 0.08 -54.49
N TYR A 596 -12.63 -1.21 -54.84
CA TYR A 596 -13.61 -2.07 -54.19
C TYR A 596 -13.24 -2.42 -52.74
N GLU A 597 -11.98 -2.72 -52.47
CA GLU A 597 -11.46 -2.96 -51.11
C GLU A 597 -11.63 -1.71 -50.23
N PHE A 598 -11.37 -0.53 -50.79
CA PHE A 598 -11.56 0.75 -50.11
C PHE A 598 -13.03 0.98 -49.71
N LEU A 599 -13.98 0.73 -50.62
CA LEU A 599 -15.41 0.93 -50.37
C LEU A 599 -16.01 -0.12 -49.41
N CYS A 600 -15.48 -1.35 -49.39
CA CYS A 600 -15.93 -2.40 -48.46
C CYS A 600 -15.33 -2.28 -47.06
N SER A 601 -14.25 -1.52 -46.91
CA SER A 601 -13.60 -1.28 -45.61
C SER A 601 -14.36 -0.19 -44.85
N ARG A 602 -15.41 -0.60 -44.12
CA ARG A 602 -16.35 0.26 -43.36
C ARG A 602 -15.71 1.32 -42.43
N ASN A 603 -14.43 1.17 -42.06
CA ASN A 603 -13.72 2.06 -41.13
C ASN A 603 -13.09 3.32 -41.77
N LEU A 604 -13.06 3.44 -43.10
CA LEU A 604 -12.37 4.54 -43.81
C LEU A 604 -13.30 5.71 -44.22
N TRP A 605 -14.61 5.59 -43.99
CA TRP A 605 -15.61 6.54 -44.49
C TRP A 605 -15.69 7.85 -43.68
N THR A 606 -15.11 7.89 -42.47
CA THR A 606 -15.31 8.99 -41.50
C THR A 606 -14.03 9.66 -41.00
N SER A 607 -12.83 9.22 -41.41
CA SER A 607 -11.56 9.74 -40.88
C SER A 607 -10.69 10.30 -41.99
N GLN A 608 -10.82 11.61 -42.24
CA GLN A 608 -9.79 12.37 -42.95
C GLN A 608 -8.61 12.66 -41.99
N GLY A 609 -7.87 11.62 -41.63
CA GLY A 609 -6.77 11.72 -40.66
C GLY A 609 -7.23 11.55 -39.19
N PRO A 610 -6.41 12.00 -38.21
CA PRO A 610 -6.66 11.80 -36.79
C PRO A 610 -8.04 12.33 -36.37
N ASN A 611 -8.83 11.52 -35.64
CA ASN A 611 -10.16 11.92 -35.21
C ASN A 611 -10.06 12.96 -34.07
N PRO A 612 -10.58 14.19 -34.26
CA PRO A 612 -10.49 15.25 -33.26
C PRO A 612 -11.21 14.90 -31.94
N ASP A 613 -12.31 14.13 -31.97
CA ASP A 613 -13.03 13.73 -30.76
C ASP A 613 -12.24 12.71 -29.92
N ASN A 614 -11.54 11.79 -30.58
CA ASN A 614 -10.65 10.83 -29.91
C ASN A 614 -9.46 11.54 -29.27
N ILE A 615 -8.87 12.51 -29.98
CA ILE A 615 -7.80 13.37 -29.47
C ILE A 615 -8.27 14.14 -28.23
N VAL A 616 -9.47 14.73 -28.27
CA VAL A 616 -10.05 15.43 -27.12
C VAL A 616 -10.23 14.50 -25.92
N LEU A 617 -10.74 13.29 -26.12
CA LEU A 617 -10.93 12.31 -25.04
C LEU A 617 -9.60 11.88 -24.41
N ILE A 618 -8.56 11.69 -25.24
CA ILE A 618 -7.22 11.35 -24.78
C ILE A 618 -6.61 12.50 -23.97
N LEU A 619 -6.65 13.72 -24.50
CA LEU A 619 -6.13 14.91 -23.81
C LEU A 619 -6.88 15.18 -22.50
N ARG A 620 -8.21 15.05 -22.47
CA ARG A 620 -8.99 15.18 -21.23
C ARG A 620 -8.63 14.11 -20.20
N THR A 621 -8.44 12.87 -20.63
CA THR A 621 -8.00 11.78 -19.74
C THR A 621 -6.63 12.08 -19.14
N GLN A 622 -5.69 12.53 -19.97
CA GLN A 622 -4.34 12.93 -19.54
C GLN A 622 -4.38 14.13 -18.58
N SER A 623 -5.26 15.11 -18.78
CA SER A 623 -5.40 16.26 -17.87
C SER A 623 -5.97 15.89 -16.51
N ILE A 624 -6.95 14.99 -16.44
CA ILE A 624 -7.46 14.48 -15.17
C ILE A 624 -6.36 13.76 -14.39
N LEU A 625 -5.55 12.95 -15.09
CA LEU A 625 -4.39 12.30 -14.49
C LEU A 625 -3.34 13.32 -14.05
N PHE A 626 -3.03 14.31 -14.89
CA PHE A 626 -2.05 15.34 -14.55
C PHE A 626 -2.43 16.03 -13.25
N HIS A 627 -3.64 16.59 -13.19
CA HIS A 627 -4.11 17.37 -12.05
C HIS A 627 -4.11 16.56 -10.73
N ARG A 628 -4.61 15.32 -10.78
CA ARG A 628 -4.68 14.47 -9.58
C ARG A 628 -3.30 14.15 -9.01
N TYR A 629 -2.31 13.95 -9.87
CA TYR A 629 -0.96 13.59 -9.43
C TYR A 629 -0.07 14.81 -9.19
N SER A 630 -0.32 15.93 -9.87
CA SER A 630 0.41 17.18 -9.67
C SER A 630 0.09 17.82 -8.32
N GLU A 631 -1.19 17.99 -7.97
CA GLU A 631 -1.62 18.58 -6.69
C GLU A 631 -1.77 17.55 -5.56
N GLY A 632 -2.21 16.33 -5.89
CA GLY A 632 -2.60 15.33 -4.89
C GLY A 632 -1.47 14.45 -4.35
N GLU A 633 -0.35 14.32 -5.07
CA GLU A 633 0.75 13.40 -4.70
C GLU A 633 2.16 14.02 -4.67
N LEU A 634 2.42 15.12 -5.38
CA LEU A 634 3.74 15.77 -5.31
C LEU A 634 3.89 16.64 -4.07
N SER A 635 5.05 16.54 -3.42
CA SER A 635 5.42 17.37 -2.26
C SER A 635 6.89 17.75 -2.32
N ALA A 636 7.32 18.64 -1.43
CA ALA A 636 8.74 18.98 -1.27
C ALA A 636 9.65 17.78 -0.90
N SER A 637 9.06 16.64 -0.51
CA SER A 637 9.77 15.41 -0.16
C SER A 637 9.79 14.35 -1.28
N SER A 638 9.14 14.64 -2.41
CA SER A 638 8.97 13.68 -3.50
C SER A 638 10.30 13.33 -4.18
N LYS A 639 10.43 12.06 -4.59
CA LYS A 639 11.65 11.54 -5.22
C LYS A 639 11.46 11.28 -6.71
N PRO A 640 12.52 11.40 -7.54
CA PRO A 640 12.42 11.19 -8.99
C PRO A 640 11.81 9.85 -9.42
N ILE A 641 11.95 8.80 -8.61
CA ILE A 641 11.44 7.45 -8.92
C ILE A 641 9.99 7.23 -8.48
N GLU A 642 9.41 8.18 -7.74
CA GLU A 642 8.03 8.07 -7.28
C GLU A 642 7.04 8.19 -8.45
N VAL A 643 5.91 7.53 -8.31
CA VAL A 643 5.01 7.32 -9.44
C VAL A 643 4.32 8.62 -9.84
N GLY A 644 3.91 9.47 -8.90
CA GLY A 644 3.37 10.79 -9.25
C GLY A 644 4.33 11.61 -10.11
N VAL A 645 5.65 11.54 -9.84
CA VAL A 645 6.69 12.19 -10.65
C VAL A 645 6.77 11.58 -12.05
N GLN A 646 6.78 10.24 -12.16
CA GLN A 646 6.84 9.54 -13.44
C GLN A 646 5.58 9.77 -14.29
N VAL A 647 4.40 9.76 -13.67
CA VAL A 647 3.12 10.07 -14.30
C VAL A 647 3.14 11.49 -14.87
N CYS A 648 3.46 12.49 -14.05
CA CYS A 648 3.57 13.88 -14.50
C CYS A 648 4.59 14.00 -15.64
N MET A 649 5.73 13.30 -15.57
CA MET A 649 6.74 13.31 -16.61
C MET A 649 6.22 12.73 -17.94
N HIS A 650 5.55 11.59 -17.92
CA HIS A 650 4.99 10.96 -19.13
C HIS A 650 3.86 11.80 -19.75
N VAL A 651 2.95 12.30 -18.91
CA VAL A 651 1.84 13.16 -19.33
C VAL A 651 2.37 14.43 -19.99
N THR A 652 3.37 15.06 -19.36
CA THR A 652 4.00 16.30 -19.87
C THR A 652 4.73 16.07 -21.20
N ARG A 653 5.42 14.93 -21.37
CA ARG A 653 6.00 14.55 -22.69
C ARG A 653 4.93 14.39 -23.77
N CYS A 654 3.80 13.77 -23.43
CA CYS A 654 2.68 13.62 -24.35
C CYS A 654 2.14 14.99 -24.79
N TYR A 655 1.94 15.91 -23.84
CA TYR A 655 1.53 17.29 -24.17
C TYR A 655 2.55 18.03 -25.03
N SER A 656 3.86 17.84 -24.80
CA SER A 656 4.93 18.45 -25.60
C SER A 656 4.83 18.05 -27.07
N VAL A 657 4.65 16.76 -27.33
CA VAL A 657 4.46 16.23 -28.70
C VAL A 657 3.12 16.69 -29.28
N ALA A 658 2.05 16.62 -28.49
CA ALA A 658 0.72 17.03 -28.92
C ALA A 658 0.65 18.51 -29.28
N ALA A 659 1.40 19.38 -28.60
CA ALA A 659 1.46 20.81 -28.87
C ALA A 659 2.00 21.14 -30.28
N GLN A 660 2.67 20.21 -30.96
CA GLN A 660 3.14 20.42 -32.34
C GLN A 660 1.99 20.46 -33.35
N PHE A 661 0.82 19.90 -33.01
CA PHE A 661 -0.35 19.81 -33.89
C PHE A 661 -1.38 20.91 -33.56
N GLN A 662 -1.79 21.71 -34.54
CA GLN A 662 -2.74 22.83 -34.32
C GLN A 662 -4.05 22.40 -33.66
N GLY A 663 -4.69 21.33 -34.15
CA GLY A 663 -5.98 20.87 -33.58
C GLY A 663 -5.89 20.41 -32.12
N CYS A 664 -4.71 20.00 -31.67
CA CYS A 664 -4.47 19.66 -30.26
C CYS A 664 -4.29 20.93 -29.42
N ARG A 665 -3.62 21.96 -29.94
CA ARG A 665 -3.46 23.26 -29.28
C ARG A 665 -4.80 23.93 -29.03
N ASP A 666 -5.68 23.93 -30.03
CA ASP A 666 -7.04 24.48 -29.90
C ASP A 666 -7.81 23.86 -28.71
N LYS A 667 -7.56 22.57 -28.44
CA LYS A 667 -8.15 21.84 -27.31
C LYS A 667 -7.43 22.06 -25.98
N MET A 668 -6.12 22.25 -25.99
CA MET A 668 -5.38 22.62 -24.79
C MET A 668 -5.75 24.02 -24.29
N VAL A 669 -6.07 24.95 -25.19
CA VAL A 669 -6.56 26.30 -24.85
C VAL A 669 -7.86 26.24 -24.01
N GLU A 670 -8.74 25.29 -24.30
CA GLU A 670 -9.99 25.03 -23.55
C GLU A 670 -9.73 24.43 -22.14
N MET A 671 -8.47 24.12 -21.79
CA MET A 671 -8.08 23.38 -20.59
C MET A 671 -7.10 24.18 -19.70
N PRO A 672 -7.52 25.28 -19.07
CA PRO A 672 -6.64 26.16 -18.30
C PRO A 672 -5.96 25.48 -17.10
N GLN A 673 -6.48 24.36 -16.63
CA GLN A 673 -5.86 23.57 -15.56
C GLN A 673 -4.53 22.97 -15.98
N LEU A 674 -4.35 22.62 -17.26
CA LEU A 674 -3.10 22.09 -17.81
C LEU A 674 -1.92 23.02 -17.52
N VAL A 675 -2.12 24.31 -17.79
CA VAL A 675 -1.09 25.33 -17.63
C VAL A 675 -0.76 25.54 -16.14
N LYS A 676 -1.77 25.50 -15.27
CA LYS A 676 -1.57 25.57 -13.82
C LYS A 676 -0.78 24.37 -13.29
N ASP A 677 -1.12 23.16 -13.73
CA ASP A 677 -0.43 21.93 -13.34
C ASP A 677 1.02 21.93 -13.83
N LEU A 678 1.29 22.43 -15.04
CA LEU A 678 2.64 22.63 -15.57
C LEU A 678 3.46 23.60 -14.72
N CYS A 679 2.90 24.76 -14.35
CA CYS A 679 3.58 25.70 -13.46
C CYS A 679 3.80 25.13 -12.06
N HIS A 680 2.85 24.35 -11.54
CA HIS A 680 2.99 23.68 -10.24
C HIS A 680 4.17 22.69 -10.23
N ILE A 681 4.35 21.87 -11.28
CA ILE A 681 5.49 20.95 -11.30
C ILE A 681 6.86 21.64 -11.45
N LEU A 682 6.90 22.81 -12.10
CA LEU A 682 8.11 23.65 -12.21
C LEU A 682 8.56 24.21 -10.84
N TYR A 683 7.67 24.27 -9.84
CA TYR A 683 8.01 24.72 -8.48
C TYR A 683 9.04 23.80 -7.80
N PHE A 684 8.97 22.49 -8.06
CA PHE A 684 9.79 21.48 -7.40
C PHE A 684 11.21 21.39 -8.01
N LYS A 685 12.03 22.43 -7.79
CA LYS A 685 13.41 22.57 -8.33
C LYS A 685 14.35 21.38 -8.11
N HIS A 686 14.11 20.57 -7.07
CA HIS A 686 14.87 19.36 -6.77
C HIS A 686 14.56 18.19 -7.72
N LEU A 687 13.42 18.21 -8.42
CA LEU A 687 13.03 17.24 -9.44
C LEU A 687 13.48 17.71 -10.83
N THR A 688 14.79 17.91 -11.01
CA THR A 688 15.39 18.58 -12.18
C THR A 688 15.00 17.91 -13.51
N ARG A 689 14.90 16.58 -13.57
CA ARG A 689 14.44 15.84 -14.77
C ARG A 689 12.96 16.10 -15.10
N LEU A 690 12.10 16.26 -14.10
CA LEU A 690 10.69 16.62 -14.30
C LEU A 690 10.58 18.07 -14.79
N CYS A 691 11.32 19.00 -14.17
CA CYS A 691 11.38 20.40 -14.58
C CYS A 691 11.90 20.56 -16.02
N LEU A 692 12.86 19.73 -16.44
CA LEU A 692 13.39 19.71 -17.80
C LEU A 692 12.31 19.37 -18.82
N VAL A 693 11.57 18.29 -18.58
CA VAL A 693 10.44 17.86 -19.43
C VAL A 693 9.31 18.89 -19.43
N ALA A 694 9.03 19.51 -18.28
CA ALA A 694 8.05 20.59 -18.17
C ALA A 694 8.46 21.83 -18.97
N THR A 695 9.73 22.23 -18.92
CA THR A 695 10.26 23.37 -19.66
C THR A 695 10.21 23.13 -21.18
N GLU A 696 10.49 21.91 -21.62
CA GLU A 696 10.32 21.49 -23.02
C GLU A 696 8.84 21.58 -23.47
N CYS A 697 7.91 21.20 -22.59
CA CYS A 697 6.47 21.35 -22.83
C CYS A 697 6.05 22.81 -22.95
N VAL A 698 6.50 23.68 -22.03
CA VAL A 698 6.26 25.14 -22.10
C VAL A 698 6.76 25.71 -23.43
N SER A 699 7.99 25.37 -23.82
CA SER A 699 8.57 25.77 -25.11
C SER A 699 7.71 25.32 -26.30
N SER A 700 7.15 24.11 -26.25
CA SER A 700 6.28 23.56 -27.30
C SER A 700 4.89 24.22 -27.33
N LEU A 701 4.33 24.59 -26.17
CA LEU A 701 3.05 25.27 -26.05
C LEU A 701 3.14 26.76 -26.44
N ALA A 702 4.31 27.37 -26.31
CA ALA A 702 4.55 28.76 -26.66
C ALA A 702 4.42 29.08 -28.17
N VAL A 703 4.15 28.08 -29.02
CA VAL A 703 3.82 28.28 -30.44
C VAL A 703 2.44 28.92 -30.62
N ASP A 704 1.56 28.84 -29.62
CA ASP A 704 0.21 29.43 -29.67
C ASP A 704 0.11 30.66 -28.77
N SER A 705 -0.41 31.76 -29.32
CA SER A 705 -0.50 33.05 -28.62
C SER A 705 -1.38 33.03 -27.36
N ILE A 706 -2.43 32.21 -27.33
CA ILE A 706 -3.32 32.11 -26.17
C ILE A 706 -2.62 31.31 -25.07
N LEU A 707 -1.99 30.19 -25.43
CA LEU A 707 -1.21 29.38 -24.48
C LEU A 707 0.00 30.14 -23.93
N GLN A 708 0.68 30.95 -24.74
CA GLN A 708 1.75 31.87 -24.28
C GLN A 708 1.24 32.78 -23.15
N MET A 709 0.08 33.42 -23.35
CA MET A 709 -0.51 34.31 -22.34
C MET A 709 -0.99 33.55 -21.11
N GLN A 710 -1.59 32.37 -21.26
CA GLN A 710 -1.97 31.54 -20.12
C GLN A 710 -0.75 31.11 -19.29
N LEU A 711 0.37 30.74 -19.93
CA LEU A 711 1.62 30.37 -19.27
C LEU A 711 2.21 31.55 -18.49
N LEU A 712 2.19 32.74 -19.08
CA LEU A 712 2.61 33.97 -18.41
C LEU A 712 1.73 34.27 -17.19
N GLN A 713 0.41 34.20 -17.36
CA GLN A 713 -0.58 34.39 -16.30
C GLN A 713 -0.45 33.37 -15.16
N ALA A 714 -0.01 32.16 -15.43
CA ALA A 714 0.22 31.13 -14.42
C ALA A 714 1.56 31.30 -13.67
N GLY A 715 2.40 32.27 -14.07
CA GLY A 715 3.69 32.54 -13.42
C GLY A 715 4.83 31.64 -13.92
N CYS A 716 4.73 31.11 -15.15
CA CYS A 716 5.78 30.27 -15.72
C CYS A 716 7.13 31.00 -15.79
N LEU A 717 7.12 32.30 -16.10
CA LEU A 717 8.31 33.13 -16.27
C LEU A 717 9.23 33.11 -15.03
N TRP A 718 8.65 33.16 -13.84
CA TRP A 718 9.37 33.17 -12.56
C TRP A 718 10.25 31.92 -12.38
N HIS A 719 9.69 30.78 -12.74
CA HIS A 719 10.37 29.49 -12.62
C HIS A 719 11.51 29.35 -13.62
N LEU A 720 11.27 29.75 -14.87
CA LEU A 720 12.26 29.66 -15.94
C LEU A 720 13.48 30.53 -15.66
N LEU A 721 13.26 31.78 -15.21
CA LEU A 721 14.34 32.70 -14.86
C LEU A 721 15.17 32.17 -13.68
N LEU A 722 14.55 31.61 -12.65
CA LEU A 722 15.27 31.00 -11.52
C LEU A 722 16.17 29.82 -11.94
N PHE A 723 15.77 29.04 -12.94
CA PHE A 723 16.59 27.94 -13.45
C PHE A 723 17.88 28.42 -14.14
N MET A 724 17.89 29.62 -14.71
CA MET A 724 19.08 30.17 -15.38
C MET A 724 20.24 30.40 -14.40
N PHE A 725 19.95 30.67 -13.13
CA PHE A 725 20.94 30.85 -12.06
C PHE A 725 21.55 29.55 -11.52
N SER A 726 21.08 28.40 -11.99
CA SER A 726 21.66 27.09 -11.64
C SER A 726 22.72 26.62 -12.63
N TYR A 727 23.06 27.44 -13.64
CA TYR A 727 24.03 27.11 -14.67
C TYR A 727 25.48 27.30 -14.17
N ASP A 728 26.27 26.24 -14.30
CA ASP A 728 27.71 26.26 -14.01
C ASP A 728 28.50 26.10 -15.31
N PHE A 729 29.10 27.21 -15.77
CA PHE A 729 29.89 27.23 -17.00
C PHE A 729 31.27 26.56 -16.85
N THR A 730 31.76 26.36 -15.62
CA THR A 730 33.08 25.75 -15.37
C THR A 730 33.08 24.25 -15.68
N LEU A 731 31.92 23.60 -15.59
CA LEU A 731 31.75 22.19 -15.93
C LEU A 731 32.00 21.92 -17.41
N GLU A 732 31.59 22.84 -18.29
CA GLU A 732 31.80 22.70 -19.74
C GLU A 732 33.27 22.92 -20.13
N GLU A 733 33.96 23.83 -19.43
CA GLU A 733 35.37 24.19 -19.64
C GLU A 733 36.35 23.18 -19.00
N GLY A 734 35.90 22.35 -18.06
CA GLY A 734 36.73 21.42 -17.27
C GLY A 734 37.10 20.07 -17.92
N GLY A 735 36.61 19.76 -19.13
CA GLY A 735 37.05 18.58 -19.91
C GLY A 735 36.70 17.19 -19.36
N VAL A 736 35.80 17.08 -18.38
CA VAL A 736 35.42 15.80 -17.74
C VAL A 736 34.48 14.98 -18.64
N GLN A 737 34.62 13.64 -18.63
CA GLN A 737 33.72 12.72 -19.34
C GLN A 737 32.27 12.85 -18.83
N ARG A 738 31.33 13.09 -19.76
CA ARG A 738 29.95 13.45 -19.44
C ARG A 738 29.01 12.25 -19.55
N SER A 739 28.17 12.04 -18.54
CA SER A 739 27.07 11.07 -18.59
C SER A 739 25.86 11.62 -17.83
N GLU A 740 24.70 11.65 -18.49
CA GLU A 740 23.42 12.19 -17.96
C GLU A 740 22.89 11.40 -16.76
N ASP A 741 23.37 10.17 -16.56
CA ASP A 741 22.97 9.30 -15.44
C ASP A 741 23.87 9.45 -14.21
N ALA A 742 25.04 10.08 -14.34
CA ALA A 742 26.02 10.21 -13.26
C ALA A 742 26.15 11.65 -12.71
N ASN A 743 25.86 12.68 -13.50
CA ASN A 743 26.12 14.08 -13.11
C ASN A 743 24.85 14.93 -13.03
N GLN A 744 24.42 15.28 -11.80
CA GLN A 744 23.25 16.14 -11.56
C GLN A 744 23.42 17.56 -12.10
N GLN A 745 24.65 18.10 -12.09
CA GLN A 745 24.93 19.44 -12.60
C GLN A 745 24.77 19.53 -14.12
N GLU A 746 25.07 18.46 -14.86
CA GLU A 746 24.83 18.40 -16.31
C GLU A 746 23.33 18.55 -16.64
N VAL A 747 22.46 17.91 -15.85
CA VAL A 747 21.01 18.02 -15.99
C VAL A 747 20.52 19.43 -15.65
N ALA A 748 21.10 20.06 -14.63
CA ALA A 748 20.81 21.45 -14.26
C ALA A 748 21.24 22.44 -15.36
N ASN A 749 22.43 22.25 -15.95
CA ASN A 749 22.92 23.06 -17.07
C ASN A 749 22.01 22.91 -18.30
N ARG A 750 21.58 21.69 -18.63
CA ARG A 750 20.63 21.43 -19.72
C ARG A 750 19.27 22.09 -19.47
N LEU A 751 18.77 22.04 -18.23
CA LEU A 751 17.54 22.72 -17.82
C LEU A 751 17.67 24.23 -18.01
N ALA A 752 18.78 24.84 -17.59
CA ALA A 752 19.02 26.28 -17.76
C ALA A 752 19.02 26.69 -19.25
N LYS A 753 19.67 25.91 -20.11
CA LYS A 753 19.65 26.15 -21.57
C LYS A 753 18.25 26.07 -22.17
N LEU A 754 17.46 25.08 -21.74
CA LEU A 754 16.06 24.96 -22.15
C LEU A 754 15.20 26.10 -21.61
N ALA A 755 15.47 26.60 -20.41
CA ALA A 755 14.75 27.73 -19.83
C ALA A 755 14.98 29.03 -20.61
N VAL A 756 16.20 29.26 -21.10
CA VAL A 756 16.52 30.37 -22.02
C VAL A 756 15.70 30.27 -23.30
N ARG A 757 15.69 29.10 -23.93
CA ARG A 757 14.89 28.88 -25.15
C ARG A 757 13.39 29.06 -24.89
N ALA A 758 12.88 28.53 -23.78
CA ALA A 758 11.48 28.71 -23.40
C ALA A 758 11.12 30.19 -23.18
N CYS A 759 11.99 30.98 -22.55
CA CYS A 759 11.80 32.43 -22.43
C CYS A 759 11.84 33.14 -23.79
N GLY A 760 12.79 32.75 -24.66
CA GLY A 760 12.87 33.23 -26.04
C GLY A 760 11.59 32.97 -26.82
N ARG A 761 10.98 31.79 -26.66
CA ARG A 761 9.69 31.45 -27.29
C ARG A 761 8.48 32.11 -26.63
N LEU A 762 8.50 32.32 -25.32
CA LEU A 762 7.41 33.03 -24.64
C LEU A 762 7.35 34.51 -25.05
N GLY A 763 8.50 35.13 -25.30
CA GLY A 763 8.61 36.50 -25.79
C GLY A 763 8.56 36.64 -27.32
N GLY A 764 8.59 35.55 -28.09
CA GLY A 764 8.62 35.62 -29.56
C GLY A 764 9.93 36.17 -30.15
N TYR A 765 11.06 35.97 -29.47
CA TYR A 765 12.37 36.47 -29.90
C TYR A 765 13.08 35.58 -30.93
N LEU A 766 12.74 34.29 -30.95
CA LEU A 766 13.43 33.28 -31.76
C LEU A 766 12.84 33.18 -33.17
N THR A 767 13.70 32.85 -34.14
CA THR A 767 13.34 32.68 -35.56
C THR A 767 13.68 31.27 -36.05
N GLY A 768 13.08 30.82 -37.16
CA GLY A 768 13.33 29.49 -37.74
C GLY A 768 12.52 28.37 -37.08
N ASP A 769 13.11 27.21 -36.83
CA ASP A 769 12.40 26.04 -36.27
C ASP A 769 11.84 26.28 -34.85
N LEU A 770 12.38 27.28 -34.14
CA LEU A 770 11.95 27.69 -32.80
C LEU A 770 11.06 28.95 -32.80
N GLU A 771 10.55 29.38 -33.96
CA GLU A 771 9.69 30.56 -34.08
C GLU A 771 8.41 30.45 -33.24
N SER A 772 7.94 31.58 -32.74
CA SER A 772 6.74 31.71 -31.91
C SER A 772 6.13 33.10 -32.06
N PRO A 773 4.82 33.26 -31.83
CA PRO A 773 4.16 34.56 -31.94
C PRO A 773 4.79 35.61 -31.05
N ASN A 774 4.81 36.86 -31.53
CA ASN A 774 5.29 38.00 -30.76
C ASN A 774 4.36 38.26 -29.56
N ASN A 775 4.93 38.33 -28.36
CA ASN A 775 4.21 38.57 -27.12
C ASN A 775 4.77 39.80 -26.38
N PRO A 776 4.18 41.00 -26.58
CA PRO A 776 4.72 42.24 -26.02
C PRO A 776 4.74 42.23 -24.49
N VAL A 777 3.75 41.62 -23.83
CA VAL A 777 3.70 41.57 -22.36
C VAL A 777 4.86 40.76 -21.79
N ALA A 778 5.19 39.63 -22.42
CA ALA A 778 6.35 38.83 -22.03
C ALA A 778 7.67 39.55 -22.35
N GLN A 779 7.75 40.30 -23.45
CA GLN A 779 8.93 41.10 -23.79
C GLN A 779 9.16 42.23 -22.79
N ASP A 780 8.12 42.97 -22.41
CA ASP A 780 8.22 44.07 -21.44
C ASP A 780 8.67 43.54 -20.06
N ALA A 781 8.12 42.40 -19.64
CA ALA A 781 8.53 41.71 -18.42
C ALA A 781 10.00 41.28 -18.50
N LEU A 782 10.42 40.64 -19.58
CA LEU A 782 11.81 40.20 -19.78
C LEU A 782 12.78 41.38 -19.88
N ASN A 783 12.39 42.48 -20.51
CA ASN A 783 13.18 43.71 -20.59
C ASN A 783 13.39 44.34 -19.21
N SER A 784 12.40 44.26 -18.32
CA SER A 784 12.50 44.80 -16.95
C SER A 784 13.32 43.89 -16.06
N LEU A 785 13.06 42.57 -16.11
CA LEU A 785 13.71 41.58 -15.25
C LEU A 785 15.14 41.26 -15.68
N LEU A 786 15.39 40.98 -16.96
CA LEU A 786 16.73 40.66 -17.46
C LEU A 786 17.53 41.90 -17.88
N THR A 787 16.94 43.10 -17.89
CA THR A 787 17.42 44.29 -18.62
C THR A 787 17.26 44.16 -20.15
N PRO A 788 17.10 45.29 -20.88
CA PRO A 788 16.91 45.25 -22.33
C PRO A 788 18.06 44.61 -23.10
N TYR A 789 19.30 44.73 -22.59
CA TYR A 789 20.46 44.13 -23.24
C TYR A 789 20.41 42.61 -23.22
N LEU A 790 20.20 41.99 -22.04
CA LEU A 790 20.13 40.52 -21.94
C LEU A 790 18.85 39.96 -22.56
N ALA A 791 17.73 40.69 -22.51
CA ALA A 791 16.51 40.30 -23.19
C ALA A 791 16.72 40.18 -24.72
N ARG A 792 17.45 41.10 -25.35
CA ARG A 792 17.83 41.00 -26.77
C ARG A 792 18.69 39.78 -27.08
N GLN A 793 19.56 39.37 -26.15
CA GLN A 793 20.42 38.19 -26.33
C GLN A 793 19.61 36.88 -26.44
N LEU A 794 18.36 36.85 -25.97
CA LEU A 794 17.46 35.71 -26.16
C LEU A 794 17.17 35.41 -27.64
N SER A 795 17.35 36.37 -28.55
CA SER A 795 17.13 36.20 -29.99
C SER A 795 18.25 35.44 -30.72
N LEU A 796 19.42 35.27 -30.10
CA LEU A 796 20.62 34.76 -30.77
C LEU A 796 20.73 33.22 -30.80
N ASP A 797 19.78 32.49 -30.21
CA ASP A 797 19.80 31.02 -30.00
C ASP A 797 21.15 30.45 -29.50
N LYS A 798 21.84 31.23 -28.67
CA LYS A 798 23.08 30.85 -27.99
C LYS A 798 22.91 30.90 -26.48
N PRO A 799 22.23 29.90 -25.89
CA PRO A 799 21.91 29.91 -24.46
C PRO A 799 23.15 29.93 -23.56
N GLU A 800 24.28 29.37 -24.01
CA GLU A 800 25.54 29.36 -23.25
C GLU A 800 26.08 30.77 -22.99
N GLU A 801 26.01 31.66 -23.98
CA GLU A 801 26.59 33.01 -23.90
C GLU A 801 25.82 33.87 -22.87
N ILE A 802 24.48 33.88 -22.94
CA ILE A 802 23.65 34.60 -21.98
C ILE A 802 23.73 33.99 -20.57
N LEU A 803 23.76 32.66 -20.43
CA LEU A 803 23.87 32.01 -19.13
C LEU A 803 25.22 32.27 -18.46
N LYS A 804 26.31 32.34 -19.24
CA LYS A 804 27.62 32.71 -18.73
C LYS A 804 27.61 34.15 -18.21
N ILE A 805 27.00 35.08 -18.93
CA ILE A 805 26.86 36.48 -18.48
C ILE A 805 26.00 36.55 -17.20
N LEU A 806 24.85 35.88 -17.18
CA LEU A 806 23.97 35.83 -16.01
C LEU A 806 24.62 35.23 -14.77
N ASN A 807 25.55 34.28 -14.94
CA ASN A 807 26.24 33.61 -13.84
C ASN A 807 27.65 34.18 -13.56
N SER A 808 28.05 35.29 -14.20
CA SER A 808 29.27 36.02 -13.89
C SER A 808 28.99 37.48 -13.50
N ASN A 809 29.99 38.16 -12.93
CA ASN A 809 29.90 39.61 -12.73
C ASN A 809 30.30 40.31 -14.03
N CYS A 810 29.48 41.24 -14.50
CA CYS A 810 29.67 41.97 -15.73
C CYS A 810 29.43 43.47 -15.50
N GLU A 811 30.42 44.30 -15.83
CA GLU A 811 30.30 45.75 -15.81
C GLU A 811 30.71 46.29 -17.17
N THR A 812 29.71 46.55 -18.01
CA THR A 812 29.85 47.11 -19.36
C THR A 812 28.87 48.27 -19.53
N PRO A 813 29.08 49.15 -20.53
CA PRO A 813 28.14 50.24 -20.79
C PRO A 813 26.69 49.79 -21.01
N TYR A 814 26.46 48.55 -21.43
CA TYR A 814 25.13 47.98 -21.65
C TYR A 814 24.54 47.21 -20.47
N LEU A 815 25.38 46.83 -19.50
CA LEU A 815 24.99 45.92 -18.44
C LEU A 815 25.82 46.15 -17.19
N LEU A 816 25.14 46.54 -16.11
CA LEU A 816 25.67 46.51 -14.75
C LEU A 816 25.02 45.32 -14.01
N TRP A 817 25.77 44.23 -13.89
CA TRP A 817 25.31 42.95 -13.35
C TRP A 817 26.33 42.37 -12.38
N ASP A 818 25.98 42.31 -11.10
CA ASP A 818 26.87 41.82 -10.06
C ASP A 818 26.16 40.82 -9.12
N ASN A 819 26.82 40.44 -8.03
CA ASN A 819 26.20 39.55 -7.04
C ASN A 819 24.95 40.18 -6.40
N SER A 820 24.89 41.51 -6.28
CA SER A 820 23.77 42.21 -5.65
C SER A 820 22.55 42.26 -6.57
N THR A 821 22.71 42.57 -7.86
CA THR A 821 21.60 42.54 -8.82
C THR A 821 21.05 41.14 -9.01
N ARG A 822 21.92 40.12 -9.02
CA ARG A 822 21.51 38.71 -9.09
C ARG A 822 20.70 38.27 -7.87
N ALA A 823 21.14 38.67 -6.68
CA ALA A 823 20.42 38.38 -5.45
C ALA A 823 19.06 39.09 -5.42
N GLU A 824 19.02 40.37 -5.80
CA GLU A 824 17.80 41.18 -5.86
C GLU A 824 16.76 40.57 -6.82
N LEU A 825 17.17 40.19 -8.04
CA LEU A 825 16.27 39.50 -8.96
C LEU A 825 15.85 38.13 -8.44
N SER A 826 16.77 37.33 -7.89
CA SER A 826 16.44 36.00 -7.37
C SER A 826 15.45 36.04 -6.21
N GLU A 827 15.59 37.02 -5.31
CA GLU A 827 14.68 37.25 -4.20
C GLU A 827 13.29 37.68 -4.69
N TYR A 828 13.24 38.62 -5.65
CA TYR A 828 11.99 39.03 -6.29
C TYR A 828 11.27 37.84 -6.95
N LEU A 829 11.98 37.03 -7.74
CA LEU A 829 11.41 35.87 -8.43
C LEU A 829 10.92 34.78 -7.45
N GLU A 830 11.66 34.53 -6.36
CA GLU A 830 11.24 33.60 -5.31
C GLU A 830 9.99 34.10 -4.56
N GLN A 831 9.91 35.41 -4.30
CA GLN A 831 8.71 36.04 -3.72
C GLN A 831 7.51 35.91 -4.66
N GLN A 832 7.64 36.29 -5.94
CA GLN A 832 6.57 36.16 -6.94
C GLN A 832 6.09 34.72 -7.09
N ARG A 833 7.01 33.76 -7.03
CA ARG A 833 6.68 32.33 -7.04
C ARG A 833 5.89 31.90 -5.81
N HIS A 834 6.24 32.41 -4.64
CA HIS A 834 5.56 32.13 -3.38
C HIS A 834 4.14 32.74 -3.35
N ASP A 835 4.02 34.02 -3.69
CA ASP A 835 2.75 34.75 -3.70
C ASP A 835 1.75 34.11 -4.68
N LYS A 836 2.26 33.60 -5.81
CA LYS A 836 1.45 32.88 -6.80
C LYS A 836 0.82 31.59 -6.26
N LEU A 837 1.47 30.89 -5.34
CA LEU A 837 0.92 29.69 -4.68
C LEU A 837 -0.24 30.03 -3.73
N PHE A 838 -0.26 31.23 -3.16
CA PHE A 838 -1.35 31.73 -2.31
C PHE A 838 -2.48 32.42 -3.10
N GLY A 839 -2.38 32.43 -4.44
CA GLY A 839 -3.39 32.98 -5.33
C GLY A 839 -3.24 34.48 -5.61
N GLU A 840 -2.21 35.13 -5.08
CA GLU A 840 -1.87 36.50 -5.43
C GLU A 840 -1.17 36.54 -6.78
N THR A 841 -1.47 37.56 -7.59
CA THR A 841 -0.91 37.69 -8.94
C THR A 841 -0.45 39.13 -9.13
N ASP A 842 0.82 39.31 -9.45
CA ASP A 842 1.33 40.59 -9.91
C ASP A 842 0.62 41.00 -11.22
N PRO A 843 -0.18 42.08 -11.21
CA PRO A 843 -0.91 42.54 -12.39
C PRO A 843 0.02 43.08 -13.48
N THR A 844 1.26 43.40 -13.13
CA THR A 844 2.26 44.01 -14.03
C THR A 844 3.19 42.97 -14.66
N TYR A 845 3.10 41.71 -14.24
CA TYR A 845 3.96 40.62 -14.72
C TYR A 845 5.46 40.96 -14.63
N GLY A 846 5.87 41.73 -13.63
CA GLY A 846 7.26 42.11 -13.37
C GLY A 846 7.74 43.32 -14.16
N THR A 847 6.86 44.04 -14.86
CA THR A 847 7.24 45.27 -15.58
C THR A 847 7.57 46.43 -14.65
N ASP A 848 7.01 46.46 -13.44
CA ASP A 848 7.31 47.47 -12.42
C ASP A 848 8.62 47.19 -11.65
N PHE A 849 9.29 46.07 -11.92
CA PHE A 849 10.52 45.71 -11.24
C PHE A 849 11.68 46.61 -11.68
N VAL A 850 12.33 47.26 -10.71
CA VAL A 850 13.47 48.16 -10.94
C VAL A 850 14.58 47.84 -9.96
N TYR A 851 15.80 47.63 -10.49
CA TYR A 851 16.97 47.38 -9.67
C TYR A 851 17.36 48.60 -8.82
N SER A 852 17.60 48.36 -7.54
CA SER A 852 18.03 49.36 -6.57
C SER A 852 19.32 50.07 -7.00
N ILE A 853 20.25 49.35 -7.66
CA ILE A 853 21.50 49.94 -8.15
C ILE A 853 21.27 50.79 -9.41
N HIS A 854 20.38 50.39 -10.32
CA HIS A 854 20.08 51.15 -11.54
C HIS A 854 19.38 52.48 -11.20
N SER A 855 18.56 52.53 -10.15
CA SER A 855 17.91 53.77 -9.68
C SER A 855 18.90 54.88 -9.28
N LYS A 856 20.17 54.53 -9.03
CA LYS A 856 21.24 55.45 -8.65
C LYS A 856 22.12 55.86 -9.82
N GLU A 857 22.00 55.20 -10.96
CA GLU A 857 22.81 55.41 -12.16
C GLU A 857 22.09 56.29 -13.19
N LEU A 858 22.88 56.95 -14.05
CA LEU A 858 22.35 57.68 -15.20
C LEU A 858 22.34 56.76 -16.43
N ILE A 859 21.14 56.41 -16.88
CA ILE A 859 20.93 55.55 -18.05
C ILE A 859 20.30 56.38 -19.16
N VAL A 860 20.96 56.47 -20.31
CA VAL A 860 20.45 57.16 -21.50
C VAL A 860 20.54 56.22 -22.70
N GLY A 861 19.45 56.05 -23.45
CA GLY A 861 19.41 55.10 -24.58
C GLY A 861 19.68 53.64 -24.18
N GLY A 862 19.43 53.27 -22.92
CA GLY A 862 19.77 51.96 -22.38
C GLY A 862 21.27 51.75 -22.07
N ILE A 863 22.05 52.83 -21.99
CA ILE A 863 23.50 52.80 -21.70
C ILE A 863 23.78 53.50 -20.37
N PHE A 864 24.56 52.82 -19.52
CA PHE A 864 25.09 53.35 -18.26
C PHE A 864 26.18 54.39 -18.55
N VAL A 865 25.82 55.66 -18.51
CA VAL A 865 26.67 56.79 -18.96
C VAL A 865 27.98 56.85 -18.16
N ARG A 866 27.94 56.55 -16.86
CA ARG A 866 29.13 56.49 -16.00
C ARG A 866 30.15 55.46 -16.51
N ILE A 867 29.69 54.23 -16.71
CA ILE A 867 30.54 53.10 -17.14
C ILE A 867 31.08 53.36 -18.55
N TYR A 868 30.28 53.96 -19.44
CA TYR A 868 30.75 54.35 -20.76
C TYR A 868 31.87 55.40 -20.71
N ASN A 869 31.78 56.39 -19.82
CA ASN A 869 32.83 57.40 -19.64
C ASN A 869 34.12 56.81 -19.06
N GLU A 870 34.01 55.82 -18.18
CA GLU A 870 35.14 55.06 -17.65
C GLU A 870 35.76 54.12 -18.71
N GLN A 871 34.95 53.62 -19.65
CA GLN A 871 35.33 52.71 -20.73
C GLN A 871 35.03 53.30 -22.13
N PRO A 872 35.63 54.44 -22.51
CA PRO A 872 35.21 55.18 -23.70
C PRO A 872 35.45 54.41 -25.00
N ALA A 873 36.41 53.49 -25.03
CA ALA A 873 36.74 52.66 -26.19
C ALA A 873 35.77 51.49 -26.43
N TYR A 874 34.79 51.27 -25.54
CA TYR A 874 33.82 50.19 -25.68
C TYR A 874 32.93 50.42 -26.92
N PRO A 875 32.77 49.43 -27.81
CA PRO A 875 32.01 49.59 -29.05
C PRO A 875 30.50 49.68 -28.76
N ILE A 876 29.85 50.73 -29.25
CA ILE A 876 28.40 50.93 -29.14
C ILE A 876 27.72 50.47 -30.43
N GLU A 877 26.86 49.45 -30.37
CA GLU A 877 26.11 48.87 -31.50
C GLU A 877 25.38 49.93 -32.34
N ASN A 878 24.66 50.85 -31.68
CA ASN A 878 23.97 51.96 -32.34
C ASN A 878 24.47 53.32 -31.83
N ALA A 879 25.73 53.66 -32.16
CA ALA A 879 26.34 54.92 -31.76
C ALA A 879 25.54 56.16 -32.21
N LYS A 880 24.85 56.09 -33.37
CA LYS A 880 23.98 57.17 -33.87
C LYS A 880 22.75 57.37 -32.96
N GLY A 881 22.05 56.29 -32.63
CA GLY A 881 20.91 56.32 -31.72
C GLY A 881 21.29 56.87 -30.35
N PHE A 882 22.37 56.35 -29.76
CA PHE A 882 22.84 56.83 -28.47
C PHE A 882 23.24 58.31 -28.49
N THR A 883 23.82 58.80 -29.59
CA THR A 883 24.13 60.23 -29.75
C THR A 883 22.86 61.08 -29.75
N ILE A 884 21.79 60.62 -30.43
CA ILE A 884 20.49 61.29 -30.45
C ILE A 884 19.89 61.29 -29.04
N ASP A 885 19.87 60.15 -28.36
CA ASP A 885 19.32 60.01 -27.00
C ASP A 885 20.05 60.92 -25.99
N LEU A 886 21.39 61.04 -26.10
CA LEU A 886 22.17 61.98 -25.28
C LEU A 886 21.83 63.44 -25.57
N LEU A 887 21.62 63.81 -26.84
CA LEU A 887 21.22 65.17 -27.23
C LEU A 887 19.79 65.49 -26.79
N GLU A 888 18.86 64.54 -26.90
CA GLU A 888 17.49 64.67 -26.42
C GLU A 888 17.45 64.81 -24.89
N PHE A 889 18.23 64.00 -24.17
CA PHE A 889 18.40 64.15 -22.73
C PHE A 889 18.91 65.55 -22.40
N LEU A 890 20.00 66.02 -23.01
CA LEU A 890 20.56 67.35 -22.77
C LEU A 890 19.59 68.48 -23.15
N ALA A 891 18.82 68.32 -24.23
CA ALA A 891 17.79 69.26 -24.64
C ALA A 891 16.66 69.35 -23.61
N SER A 892 16.20 68.22 -23.06
CA SER A 892 15.18 68.18 -21.99
C SER A 892 15.64 68.88 -20.70
N GLN A 893 16.96 68.89 -20.44
CA GLN A 893 17.54 69.58 -19.29
C GLN A 893 17.76 71.09 -19.51
N SER A 894 17.64 71.58 -20.76
CA SER A 894 17.92 72.98 -21.11
C SER A 894 16.88 73.98 -20.58
N GLU A 895 15.60 73.59 -20.54
CA GLU A 895 14.53 74.40 -19.95
C GLU A 895 14.73 74.56 -18.43
N LEU A 896 15.20 73.51 -17.76
CA LEU A 896 15.48 73.51 -16.32
C LEU A 896 16.68 74.39 -15.97
N LEU A 897 17.78 74.29 -16.73
CA LEU A 897 18.98 75.13 -16.59
C LEU A 897 18.67 76.63 -16.73
N SER A 898 17.70 76.99 -17.57
CA SER A 898 17.26 78.39 -17.73
C SER A 898 16.61 78.95 -16.45
N GLY A 899 15.91 78.11 -15.69
CA GLY A 899 15.27 78.45 -14.41
C GLY A 899 16.20 78.47 -13.20
N MET A 900 17.36 77.79 -13.26
CA MET A 900 18.34 77.67 -12.16
C MET A 900 19.28 78.87 -12.00
N SER A 901 19.16 79.90 -12.85
CA SER A 901 20.02 81.10 -12.85
C SER A 901 19.84 82.00 -11.61
N SER A 902 18.90 81.67 -10.72
CA SER A 902 18.61 82.42 -9.50
C SER A 902 18.17 81.45 -8.38
N VAL A 903 18.96 81.35 -7.30
CA VAL A 903 18.75 80.66 -5.99
C VAL A 903 19.77 79.54 -5.70
N THR A 904 20.09 79.37 -4.40
CA THR A 904 20.95 78.32 -3.81
C THR A 904 20.56 76.92 -4.28
N LEU A 905 21.51 76.21 -4.89
CA LEU A 905 21.34 74.87 -5.43
C LEU A 905 20.99 73.85 -4.32
N SER A 906 19.89 73.14 -4.49
CA SER A 906 19.53 72.00 -3.64
C SER A 906 20.42 70.78 -3.93
N THR A 907 20.36 69.75 -3.09
CA THR A 907 21.06 68.47 -3.33
C THR A 907 20.58 67.78 -4.62
N ALA A 908 19.31 67.97 -5.00
CA ALA A 908 18.75 67.45 -6.25
C ALA A 908 19.34 68.18 -7.47
N ASP A 909 19.45 69.51 -7.38
CA ASP A 909 20.04 70.35 -8.44
C ASP A 909 21.50 69.98 -8.71
N ASN A 910 22.27 69.68 -7.66
CA ASN A 910 23.67 69.25 -7.79
C ASN A 910 23.80 67.87 -8.46
N LYS A 911 22.93 66.91 -8.13
CA LYS A 911 22.89 65.59 -8.80
C LYS A 911 22.54 65.75 -10.28
N GLN A 912 21.63 66.66 -10.61
CA GLN A 912 21.20 66.92 -11.98
C GLN A 912 22.28 67.59 -12.83
N LEU A 913 23.01 68.56 -12.26
CA LEU A 913 24.20 69.15 -12.89
C LEU A 913 25.29 68.10 -13.15
N GLN A 914 25.52 67.19 -12.21
CA GLN A 914 26.47 66.10 -12.38
C GLN A 914 26.07 65.17 -13.54
N ASN A 915 24.77 64.84 -13.66
CA ASN A 915 24.25 64.05 -14.77
C ASN A 915 24.47 64.74 -16.13
N ILE A 916 24.26 66.06 -16.22
CA ILE A 916 24.51 66.84 -17.43
C ILE A 916 25.99 66.78 -17.85
N VAL A 917 26.91 66.95 -16.89
CA VAL A 917 28.36 66.85 -17.15
C VAL A 917 28.73 65.46 -17.66
N MET A 918 28.20 64.41 -17.04
CA MET A 918 28.43 63.03 -17.47
C MET A 918 27.90 62.77 -18.90
N CYS A 919 26.72 63.28 -19.25
CA CYS A 919 26.18 63.16 -20.61
C CYS A 919 27.01 63.92 -21.65
N LEU A 920 27.52 65.12 -21.33
CA LEU A 920 28.40 65.87 -22.23
C LEU A 920 29.74 65.16 -22.45
N GLU A 921 30.29 64.55 -21.41
CA GLU A 921 31.50 63.73 -21.51
C GLU A 921 31.26 62.48 -22.37
N ALA A 922 30.11 61.80 -22.18
CA ALA A 922 29.73 60.67 -23.02
C ALA A 922 29.54 61.06 -24.48
N LEU A 923 28.86 62.18 -24.75
CA LEU A 923 28.67 62.71 -26.09
C LEU A 923 30.03 62.97 -26.79
N ARG A 924 30.97 63.58 -26.06
CA ARG A 924 32.35 63.77 -26.56
C ARG A 924 33.03 62.44 -26.87
N ASN A 925 32.90 61.45 -25.99
CA ASN A 925 33.52 60.14 -26.13
C ASN A 925 32.95 59.36 -27.34
N VAL A 926 31.61 59.35 -27.51
CA VAL A 926 30.94 58.72 -28.66
C VAL A 926 31.39 59.34 -29.97
N ILE A 927 31.39 60.68 -30.07
CA ILE A 927 31.80 61.41 -31.28
C ILE A 927 33.28 61.14 -31.59
N LYS A 928 34.15 61.17 -30.59
CA LYS A 928 35.60 60.96 -30.76
C LYS A 928 35.92 59.55 -31.26
N ASN A 929 35.27 58.54 -30.69
CA ASN A 929 35.59 57.14 -30.97
C ASN A 929 34.86 56.57 -32.20
N ASN A 930 33.85 57.30 -32.71
CA ASN A 930 33.12 56.94 -33.93
C ASN A 930 33.30 57.99 -35.06
N ALA A 931 34.39 58.78 -35.02
CA ALA A 931 34.68 59.89 -35.95
C ALA A 931 34.99 59.47 -37.41
N GLY A 932 34.57 58.27 -37.85
CA GLY A 932 35.12 57.61 -39.04
C GLY A 932 34.19 56.70 -39.86
N THR A 933 32.87 56.88 -39.84
CA THR A 933 31.98 56.25 -40.84
C THR A 933 31.53 57.25 -41.92
N PRO A 934 32.32 57.47 -42.98
CA PRO A 934 31.83 58.05 -44.21
C PRO A 934 31.13 56.97 -45.06
N ASN A 935 29.99 57.35 -45.65
CA ASN A 935 29.21 56.68 -46.72
C ASN A 935 28.20 55.59 -46.35
N SER A 936 26.93 56.00 -46.25
CA SER A 936 25.95 55.64 -47.29
C SER A 936 25.05 56.84 -47.59
N ARG A 937 25.24 57.41 -48.79
CA ARG A 937 24.15 58.02 -49.55
C ARG A 937 23.20 56.88 -50.00
N ASP A 938 21.95 57.26 -50.24
CA ASP A 938 20.85 56.53 -50.89
C ASP A 938 19.88 55.72 -50.00
N LYS A 939 18.65 56.28 -49.93
CA LYS A 939 17.29 55.69 -49.82
C LYS A 939 17.00 54.85 -48.56
N ASP A 940 16.03 55.17 -47.70
CA ASP A 940 14.79 55.96 -47.78
C ASP A 940 14.61 56.89 -46.58
#